data_AF-A0AAN7C2W1-F1
#
_entry.id   AF-A0AAN7C2W1-F1
#
_cell.length_a   1.000
_cell.length_b   1.000
_cell.length_c   1.000
_cell.angle_alpha   90.00
_cell.angle_beta   90.00
_cell.angle_gamma   90.00
#
_symmetry.space_group_name_H-M   'P 1'
#
loop_
_entity.id
_entity.type
_entity.pdbx_description
1 polymer ?
#
loop_
_entity_poly.entity_id
_entity_poly.type
_entity_poly.pdbx_seq_one_letter_code
_entity_poly.pdbx_strand_id
1 'polypeptide(L)'
;MAIEVIANHAVTVDVKLGNSRTSEKALASPTLGRAESNQTTTTKPLSDFVPEPPAGPAVSYPKSNLTLVDRFIDQPRPLRVAVIGGGLSGILAGILLPAKVPKIQLTIYEKNHDFGGTWLENVYPGVRCDIPSHVYQATFEPKTDWSDQFAPGAEIRDYWQGVARKYDVYRFARFGQRVEGLLWDETEAVWRVTVHDTATGATKTEVADFVLTAIGRFNAWKLPDYPGIGSYKGFLRHASHWSPDFDPAGKKVAVIGNGASGIQLVANLQKVVDRLDHYARNRTWIAASWAGDERTLEPQPYSEEQKRRFASDPQAYLAFRKELEDKYWRRFSAFFRGSKENAELRDRFVQIMRERLAKKPELLDHIVPDFSPNCRRLTPGPGYLEAISEDNVEYIRTPIARFTEAGIVTTDGVERQVDAVFCATGANVDMVTPFPIRAHGRDLRDLWDPAAAAADKDEAYGFPYTYLGQATPGFPNLFFVHGPHGTGPSGTVPHSVEVQLSTYAKFLRKASREGIKTMAPSKRAADEFLEYADAFFASTVLSDNCSSWYNGGRPGGRIHGVWPGSAGHVTAVRREPRWEDWEYTYLGNSDNRFAWYFGNGWTSKEADPNSDMTNYLRLPGETLDPGPYIRERSTEMAAHKPPPQHYESGVEPPNDQQHPVRWHRSTFYNMTILGLCNLAAPGIWGAMNSLGAGGAAKPNLINAANALTFCLMVVSCYFSSALVHYIGIKGALIFGTIGYAPYAAGLYTNNRFGNEWLVLLGAALCGISAGVFWMAEAAIAIAYPEPWNRGKALGYWLTYRLSGQILGGAINLGLNADRNEAGKVSYTVFLVFIALQAVGPLVGLLLTRPSKVERRDGKRVDLSITQNPWFEIRETTRLFFSRRFLLIVLFIGQAVFGEAVFFTYLAMWFSVRARALGSFVSGIIAVISGNLLGLWLDRTQISLKTRARGAFWTVVTLQGAWWIWATVLVTRFRQTKPTYDWATPGFSAAFAVFVFLTLGFQLNYLFLYFVIHNLAESEAEVIRYAALLRGTESAWQALSYGLESLTVFAEVGGVYMNFGLWGIAILPAWLVLRHFGAVKTAVEDTGVEDA
;
A
#
# COMPACT_ATOMS: atom_id res chain seq x y z
N MET A 1 51.65 -5.99 48.21
CA MET A 1 52.47 -5.16 47.30
C MET A 1 51.55 -4.64 46.21
N ALA A 2 51.47 -3.36 45.87
CA ALA A 2 51.83 -2.12 46.58
C ALA A 2 50.98 -0.97 45.92
N ILE A 3 50.59 0.18 46.51
CA ILE A 3 51.31 1.14 47.37
C ILE A 3 52.50 1.77 46.58
N GLU A 4 52.62 3.08 46.35
CA GLU A 4 51.82 4.26 46.74
C GLU A 4 52.25 5.51 45.90
N VAL A 5 51.38 6.54 45.83
CA VAL A 5 51.61 8.02 45.99
C VAL A 5 52.73 8.69 45.10
N ILE A 6 52.69 9.98 44.71
CA ILE A 6 52.97 11.29 45.37
C ILE A 6 52.63 12.37 44.31
N ALA A 7 52.13 13.60 44.54
CA ALA A 7 51.32 14.32 45.55
C ALA A 7 50.91 15.67 44.86
N ASN A 8 50.27 16.73 45.39
CA ASN A 8 49.88 17.30 46.70
C ASN A 8 48.46 17.93 46.52
N HIS A 9 47.59 18.17 47.52
CA HIS A 9 47.63 19.13 48.65
C HIS A 9 47.86 20.60 48.21
N ALA A 10 46.94 21.59 48.29
CA ALA A 10 45.74 21.92 49.09
C ALA A 10 45.98 22.78 50.36
N VAL A 11 45.26 23.92 50.46
CA VAL A 11 44.98 24.75 51.68
C VAL A 11 43.61 25.45 51.48
N THR A 12 42.92 25.81 52.58
CA THR A 12 41.49 26.25 52.64
C THR A 12 41.32 27.64 53.33
N VAL A 13 40.20 27.91 54.05
CA VAL A 13 39.91 29.04 55.01
C VAL A 13 39.35 30.33 54.36
N ASP A 14 38.27 31.01 54.81
CA ASP A 14 37.18 30.77 55.80
C ASP A 14 35.93 31.63 55.42
N VAL A 15 34.64 31.24 55.55
CA VAL A 15 33.73 31.00 56.71
C VAL A 15 33.04 32.25 57.32
N LYS A 16 31.68 32.16 57.47
CA LYS A 16 30.71 32.75 58.45
C LYS A 16 29.36 33.06 57.74
N LEU A 17 28.13 32.97 58.28
CA LEU A 17 27.43 32.42 59.47
C LEU A 17 25.90 32.38 59.09
N GLY A 18 24.96 31.62 59.65
CA GLY A 18 24.94 30.56 60.69
C GLY A 18 23.49 30.09 61.03
N ASN A 19 23.37 29.04 61.87
CA ASN A 19 22.23 28.61 62.71
C ASN A 19 20.79 28.30 62.16
N SER A 20 20.57 27.00 61.91
CA SER A 20 19.61 26.10 62.62
C SER A 20 18.11 26.45 62.89
N ARG A 21 17.23 25.77 62.15
CA ARG A 21 15.93 25.11 62.49
C ARG A 21 15.16 25.37 63.83
N THR A 22 13.86 25.68 63.67
CA THR A 22 12.67 25.30 64.48
C THR A 22 11.38 25.59 63.65
N SER A 23 10.15 25.09 63.88
CA SER A 23 9.66 23.83 64.51
C SER A 23 8.13 23.61 64.27
N GLU A 24 7.73 22.38 63.91
CA GLU A 24 6.37 21.76 64.00
C GLU A 24 5.12 22.27 63.21
N LYS A 25 4.34 21.28 62.69
CA LYS A 25 2.84 21.08 62.62
C LYS A 25 1.90 22.31 62.49
N ALA A 26 0.80 22.31 61.72
CA ALA A 26 -0.23 21.26 61.59
C ALA A 26 -1.17 21.42 60.34
N LEU A 27 -2.29 20.66 60.34
CA LEU A 27 -3.28 20.46 59.25
C LEU A 27 -4.04 21.72 58.77
N ALA A 28 -4.39 21.76 57.47
CA ALA A 28 -5.77 21.94 56.97
C ALA A 28 -5.90 21.84 55.42
N SER A 29 -7.11 21.59 54.93
CA SER A 29 -7.57 21.67 53.53
C SER A 29 -9.11 21.81 53.53
N PRO A 30 -9.83 22.12 52.43
CA PRO A 30 -9.38 22.61 51.10
C PRO A 30 -10.10 23.92 50.66
N THR A 31 -9.74 24.49 49.51
CA THR A 31 -10.65 25.36 48.72
C THR A 31 -10.24 25.36 47.24
N LEU A 32 -11.22 25.40 46.32
CA LEU A 32 -10.94 25.41 44.88
C LEU A 32 -10.66 26.83 44.38
N GLY A 33 -9.51 27.03 43.72
CA GLY A 33 -9.21 28.20 42.89
C GLY A 33 -8.90 27.76 41.46
N ARG A 34 -9.77 28.09 40.50
CA ARG A 34 -9.62 27.70 39.09
C ARG A 34 -8.74 28.71 38.36
N ALA A 35 -7.43 28.46 38.33
CA ALA A 35 -6.47 29.31 37.61
C ALA A 35 -6.29 28.87 36.15
N GLU A 36 -6.55 29.77 35.21
CA GLU A 36 -6.24 29.57 33.79
C GLU A 36 -4.78 29.92 33.51
N SER A 37 -3.91 28.91 33.33
CA SER A 37 -2.48 29.11 33.09
C SER A 37 -2.17 29.47 31.63
N ASN A 38 -2.56 30.68 31.21
CA ASN A 38 -2.04 31.34 30.01
C ASN A 38 -0.55 31.72 30.20
N GLN A 39 0.33 30.72 30.29
CA GLN A 39 1.77 30.93 30.21
C GLN A 39 2.18 31.14 28.75
N THR A 40 2.11 32.38 28.30
CA THR A 40 2.73 32.82 27.05
C THR A 40 4.24 32.67 27.18
N THR A 41 4.84 31.64 26.57
CA THR A 41 6.30 31.50 26.46
C THR A 41 6.87 32.71 25.74
N THR A 42 7.49 33.61 26.50
CA THR A 42 8.17 34.80 25.97
C THR A 42 9.48 34.39 25.31
N THR A 43 9.57 34.57 24.00
CA THR A 43 10.83 34.51 23.27
C THR A 43 11.75 35.61 23.80
N LYS A 44 12.88 35.24 24.40
CA LYS A 44 13.97 36.19 24.65
C LYS A 44 14.60 36.53 23.29
N PRO A 45 14.77 37.81 22.96
CA PRO A 45 15.34 38.20 21.68
C PRO A 45 16.78 37.72 21.52
N LEU A 46 17.19 37.47 20.28
CA LEU A 46 18.54 36.97 19.94
C LEU A 46 19.68 37.80 20.56
N SER A 47 19.46 39.10 20.79
CA SER A 47 20.36 40.02 21.49
C SER A 47 20.81 39.51 22.86
N ASP A 48 19.94 38.83 23.60
CA ASP A 48 20.18 38.41 24.98
C ASP A 48 21.20 37.25 25.08
N PHE A 49 21.51 36.62 23.94
CA PHE A 49 22.45 35.51 23.81
C PHE A 49 23.72 35.88 23.00
N VAL A 50 23.77 37.09 22.42
CA VAL A 50 24.93 37.60 21.69
C VAL A 50 25.64 38.64 22.57
N PRO A 51 26.74 38.30 23.25
CA PRO A 51 27.49 39.29 24.02
C PRO A 51 28.06 40.37 23.08
N GLU A 52 28.19 41.60 23.58
CA GLU A 52 28.85 42.66 22.81
C GLU A 52 30.25 42.21 22.37
N PRO A 53 30.62 42.39 21.09
CA PRO A 53 31.90 41.92 20.58
C PRO A 53 33.03 42.67 21.28
N PRO A 54 34.01 41.97 21.90
CA PRO A 54 35.14 42.64 22.55
C PRO A 54 35.94 43.45 21.53
N ALA A 55 36.54 44.56 21.97
CA ALA A 55 37.29 45.50 21.14
C ALA A 55 38.62 44.91 20.63
N GLY A 56 38.53 43.96 19.70
CA GLY A 56 39.64 43.29 19.03
C GLY A 56 39.71 43.60 17.53
N PRO A 57 40.71 43.07 16.81
CA PRO A 57 40.83 43.22 15.36
C PRO A 57 39.60 42.63 14.67
N ALA A 58 39.08 43.35 13.67
CA ALA A 58 37.83 42.99 13.00
C ALA A 58 37.89 41.57 12.41
N VAL A 59 37.06 40.67 12.95
CA VAL A 59 36.94 39.29 12.47
C VAL A 59 36.47 39.32 11.02
N SER A 60 37.29 38.79 10.10
CA SER A 60 36.98 38.73 8.67
C SER A 60 35.96 37.62 8.39
N TYR A 61 34.71 37.89 8.76
CA TYR A 61 33.56 37.02 8.53
C TYR A 61 32.64 37.61 7.45
N PRO A 62 32.05 36.79 6.54
CA PRO A 62 31.14 37.28 5.52
C PRO A 62 29.94 38.02 6.13
N LYS A 63 29.78 39.30 5.80
CA LYS A 63 28.58 40.07 6.17
C LYS A 63 27.41 39.58 5.33
N SER A 64 26.34 39.13 6.01
CA SER A 64 25.08 38.76 5.38
C SER A 64 24.07 39.90 5.50
N ASN A 65 23.28 40.13 4.44
CA ASN A 65 22.15 41.06 4.48
C ASN A 65 20.86 40.38 5.00
N LEU A 66 20.94 39.12 5.46
CA LEU A 66 19.81 38.38 6.01
C LEU A 66 19.59 38.70 7.49
N THR A 67 18.46 39.31 7.83
CA THR A 67 17.93 39.34 9.20
C THR A 67 17.30 37.99 9.54
N LEU A 68 17.71 37.37 10.64
CA LEU A 68 17.05 36.17 11.17
C LEU A 68 15.69 36.53 11.80
N VAL A 69 14.70 35.66 11.63
CA VAL A 69 13.38 35.86 12.25
C VAL A 69 13.44 35.32 13.69
N ASP A 70 13.17 36.15 14.69
CA ASP A 70 13.20 35.69 16.09
C ASP A 70 12.00 34.80 16.43
N ARG A 71 12.20 33.49 16.25
CA ARG A 71 11.21 32.43 16.46
C ARG A 71 11.88 31.06 16.50
N PHE A 72 11.28 30.13 17.23
CA PHE A 72 11.73 28.75 17.28
C PHE A 72 11.21 27.91 16.09
N ILE A 73 12.03 26.97 15.60
CA ILE A 73 11.71 26.14 14.43
C ILE A 73 10.48 25.24 14.61
N ASP A 74 10.18 24.84 15.84
CA ASP A 74 9.07 23.98 16.26
C ASP A 74 7.78 24.76 16.59
N GLN A 75 7.80 26.10 16.51
CA GLN A 75 6.67 26.97 16.79
C GLN A 75 5.93 27.37 15.49
N PRO A 76 4.88 26.67 15.04
CA PRO A 76 4.12 27.04 13.83
C PRO A 76 3.41 28.40 13.94
N ARG A 77 3.23 29.11 12.82
CA ARG A 77 2.33 30.27 12.73
C ARG A 77 0.87 29.82 12.69
N PRO A 78 -0.07 30.58 13.29
CA PRO A 78 -1.48 30.42 12.99
C PRO A 78 -1.75 30.58 11.48
N LEU A 79 -2.78 29.89 11.00
CA LEU A 79 -3.32 30.05 9.65
C LEU A 79 -4.82 30.35 9.72
N ARG A 80 -5.26 31.44 9.12
CA ARG A 80 -6.69 31.72 8.91
C ARG A 80 -7.18 30.93 7.71
N VAL A 81 -8.14 30.04 7.91
CA VAL A 81 -8.63 29.13 6.86
C VAL A 81 -10.15 29.23 6.77
N ALA A 82 -10.65 29.67 5.63
CA ALA A 82 -12.08 29.70 5.33
C ALA A 82 -12.49 28.43 4.55
N VAL A 83 -13.50 27.72 5.03
CA VAL A 83 -14.18 26.65 4.31
C VAL A 83 -15.55 27.15 3.88
N ILE A 84 -15.93 26.93 2.63
CA ILE A 84 -17.19 27.42 2.07
C ILE A 84 -18.09 26.24 1.75
N GLY A 85 -19.15 26.03 2.55
CA GLY A 85 -20.10 24.91 2.46
C GLY A 85 -20.02 23.95 3.65
N GLY A 86 -21.18 23.64 4.22
CA GLY A 86 -21.42 22.79 5.39
C GLY A 86 -22.11 21.45 5.06
N GLY A 87 -21.94 20.94 3.83
CA GLY A 87 -22.18 19.53 3.52
C GLY A 87 -21.13 18.62 4.16
N LEU A 88 -21.16 17.32 3.84
CA LEU A 88 -20.19 16.34 4.37
C LEU A 88 -18.72 16.76 4.21
N SER A 89 -18.40 17.53 3.14
CA SER A 89 -17.05 18.06 2.91
C SER A 89 -16.64 19.16 3.90
N GLY A 90 -17.57 20.02 4.31
CA GLY A 90 -17.33 21.01 5.36
C GLY A 90 -17.25 20.37 6.74
N ILE A 91 -18.13 19.41 7.02
CA ILE A 91 -18.12 18.63 8.27
C ILE A 91 -16.78 17.90 8.43
N LEU A 92 -16.36 17.14 7.42
CA LEU A 92 -15.06 16.45 7.43
C LEU A 92 -13.88 17.43 7.50
N ALA A 93 -13.96 18.62 6.90
CA ALA A 93 -12.92 19.65 7.05
C ALA A 93 -12.80 20.17 8.49
N GLY A 94 -13.95 20.39 9.16
CA GLY A 94 -14.03 20.77 10.56
C GLY A 94 -13.53 19.71 11.56
N ILE A 95 -13.51 18.44 11.16
CA ILE A 95 -12.94 17.35 11.95
C ILE A 95 -11.44 17.19 11.66
N LEU A 96 -11.09 17.05 10.38
CA LEU A 96 -9.76 16.60 9.97
C LEU A 96 -8.71 17.71 9.99
N LEU A 97 -9.06 18.97 9.67
CA LEU A 97 -8.06 20.04 9.62
C LEU A 97 -7.61 20.48 11.04
N PRO A 98 -8.50 20.71 12.03
CA PRO A 98 -8.09 21.05 13.39
C PRO A 98 -7.34 19.92 14.12
N ALA A 99 -7.58 18.67 13.74
CA ALA A 99 -6.86 17.50 14.27
C ALA A 99 -5.50 17.23 13.60
N LYS A 100 -5.11 18.04 12.60
CA LYS A 100 -3.91 17.83 11.76
C LYS A 100 -3.10 19.09 11.44
N VAL A 101 -3.54 20.27 11.86
CA VAL A 101 -2.91 21.56 11.55
C VAL A 101 -2.84 22.40 12.82
N PRO A 102 -1.67 22.48 13.49
CA PRO A 102 -1.55 23.21 14.74
C PRO A 102 -1.86 24.70 14.58
N LYS A 103 -2.60 25.28 15.52
CA LYS A 103 -3.02 26.70 15.53
C LYS A 103 -3.84 27.15 14.29
N ILE A 104 -4.52 26.23 13.59
CA ILE A 104 -5.47 26.62 12.54
C ILE A 104 -6.65 27.42 13.12
N GLN A 105 -6.93 28.57 12.52
CA GLN A 105 -8.10 29.42 12.79
C GLN A 105 -9.13 29.14 11.70
N LEU A 106 -9.94 28.10 11.91
CA LEU A 106 -10.89 27.58 10.94
C LEU A 106 -12.26 28.25 11.07
N THR A 107 -12.81 28.75 9.96
CA THR A 107 -14.22 29.19 9.86
C THR A 107 -14.92 28.47 8.71
N ILE A 108 -16.11 27.94 8.96
CA ILE A 108 -16.95 27.24 7.96
C ILE A 108 -18.18 28.10 7.69
N TYR A 109 -18.29 28.69 6.49
CA TYR A 109 -19.46 29.47 6.07
C TYR A 109 -20.48 28.56 5.39
N GLU A 110 -21.75 28.61 5.83
CA GLU A 110 -22.86 27.85 5.27
C GLU A 110 -24.06 28.79 5.06
N LYS A 111 -24.67 28.74 3.86
CA LYS A 111 -25.84 29.55 3.49
C LYS A 111 -27.11 29.08 4.18
N ASN A 112 -27.18 27.79 4.52
CA ASN A 112 -28.32 27.16 5.18
C ASN A 112 -28.25 27.34 6.71
N HIS A 113 -29.30 26.94 7.41
CA HIS A 113 -29.47 27.13 8.86
C HIS A 113 -28.78 26.06 9.74
N ASP A 114 -28.40 24.92 9.16
CA ASP A 114 -27.70 23.82 9.83
C ASP A 114 -26.81 23.08 8.79
N PHE A 115 -26.03 22.10 9.25
CA PHE A 115 -25.22 21.22 8.41
C PHE A 115 -26.06 20.18 7.64
N GLY A 116 -25.52 19.72 6.51
CA GLY A 116 -26.06 18.61 5.71
C GLY A 116 -25.96 18.82 4.19
N GLY A 117 -25.89 20.08 3.74
CA GLY A 117 -25.76 20.44 2.32
C GLY A 117 -26.86 19.81 1.46
N THR A 118 -26.49 18.99 0.47
CA THR A 118 -27.45 18.28 -0.41
C THR A 118 -28.55 17.54 0.37
N TRP A 119 -28.23 16.93 1.51
CA TRP A 119 -29.19 16.16 2.34
C TRP A 119 -30.07 17.03 3.26
N LEU A 120 -29.77 18.34 3.35
CA LEU A 120 -30.63 19.33 4.00
C LEU A 120 -31.56 20.00 2.97
N GLU A 121 -31.07 20.26 1.76
CA GLU A 121 -31.83 20.95 0.69
C GLU A 121 -32.77 20.01 -0.11
N ASN A 122 -32.44 18.73 -0.23
CA ASN A 122 -33.24 17.77 -1.00
C ASN A 122 -34.09 16.91 -0.06
N VAL A 123 -35.35 17.32 0.15
CA VAL A 123 -36.33 16.67 1.04
C VAL A 123 -37.59 16.17 0.29
N TYR A 124 -37.47 15.96 -1.02
CA TYR A 124 -38.58 15.53 -1.88
C TYR A 124 -38.94 14.03 -1.70
N PRO A 125 -40.17 13.60 -2.01
CA PRO A 125 -40.61 12.21 -1.92
C PRO A 125 -39.67 11.23 -2.64
N GLY A 126 -39.22 10.20 -1.92
CA GLY A 126 -38.33 9.17 -2.44
C GLY A 126 -36.82 9.45 -2.32
N VAL A 127 -36.41 10.64 -1.83
CA VAL A 127 -34.99 11.03 -1.75
C VAL A 127 -34.15 10.04 -0.92
N ARG A 128 -33.27 9.31 -1.61
CA ARG A 128 -32.42 8.22 -1.07
C ARG A 128 -31.08 8.16 -1.81
N CYS A 129 -30.03 7.66 -1.14
CA CYS A 129 -28.72 7.43 -1.77
C CYS A 129 -28.81 6.45 -2.96
N ASP A 130 -27.87 6.51 -3.91
CA ASP A 130 -27.78 5.57 -5.04
C ASP A 130 -26.85 4.37 -4.79
N ILE A 131 -26.17 4.36 -3.63
CA ILE A 131 -25.31 3.28 -3.13
C ILE A 131 -25.71 2.92 -1.67
N PRO A 132 -25.34 1.73 -1.16
CA PRO A 132 -25.78 1.30 0.16
C PRO A 132 -25.34 2.21 1.32
N SER A 133 -26.19 2.32 2.35
CA SER A 133 -25.99 3.23 3.50
C SER A 133 -24.63 3.05 4.17
N HIS A 134 -24.20 1.79 4.34
CA HIS A 134 -22.93 1.43 4.97
C HIS A 134 -21.67 1.82 4.16
N VAL A 135 -21.81 2.24 2.90
CA VAL A 135 -20.71 2.78 2.08
C VAL A 135 -20.74 4.32 1.94
N TYR A 136 -21.80 4.98 2.45
CA TYR A 136 -21.98 6.44 2.41
C TYR A 136 -21.82 7.08 3.80
N GLN A 137 -20.74 6.72 4.49
CA GLN A 137 -20.41 7.15 5.85
C GLN A 137 -18.90 7.36 5.98
N ALA A 138 -18.46 8.12 6.99
CA ALA A 138 -17.04 8.32 7.26
C ALA A 138 -16.34 6.98 7.54
N THR A 139 -15.04 6.89 7.26
CA THR A 139 -14.28 5.65 7.52
C THR A 139 -13.96 5.46 9.01
N PHE A 140 -13.96 6.54 9.78
CA PHE A 140 -13.69 6.56 11.22
C PHE A 140 -14.94 6.61 12.11
N GLU A 141 -16.13 6.87 11.57
CA GLU A 141 -17.42 6.84 12.30
C GLU A 141 -18.40 5.85 11.66
N PRO A 142 -18.27 4.54 11.94
CA PRO A 142 -19.20 3.53 11.46
C PRO A 142 -20.55 3.58 12.19
N LYS A 143 -21.66 3.71 11.44
CA LYS A 143 -23.03 3.50 11.93
C LYS A 143 -23.44 2.05 11.67
N THR A 144 -23.78 1.31 12.72
CA THR A 144 -24.05 -0.15 12.68
C THR A 144 -25.54 -0.49 12.50
N ASP A 145 -26.40 0.50 12.71
CA ASP A 145 -27.84 0.44 12.87
C ASP A 145 -28.58 1.27 11.79
N TRP A 146 -28.11 1.25 10.55
CA TRP A 146 -28.84 1.87 9.43
C TRP A 146 -30.22 1.21 9.29
N SER A 147 -31.27 2.03 9.10
CA SER A 147 -32.65 1.53 9.03
C SER A 147 -32.89 0.64 7.81
N ASP A 148 -32.22 0.93 6.70
CA ASP A 148 -32.44 0.41 5.36
C ASP A 148 -31.10 0.26 4.62
N GLN A 149 -31.00 -0.71 3.70
CA GLN A 149 -29.87 -0.86 2.79
C GLN A 149 -29.63 0.39 1.94
N PHE A 150 -30.66 1.15 1.58
CA PHE A 150 -30.59 2.41 0.84
C PHE A 150 -31.31 3.54 1.59
N ALA A 151 -30.68 4.02 2.67
CA ALA A 151 -31.28 4.93 3.65
C ALA A 151 -31.96 6.19 3.06
N PRO A 152 -33.10 6.63 3.64
CA PRO A 152 -33.70 7.93 3.36
C PRO A 152 -32.72 9.09 3.57
N GLY A 153 -32.86 10.15 2.77
CA GLY A 153 -31.99 11.33 2.85
C GLY A 153 -31.97 11.99 4.23
N ALA A 154 -33.07 11.91 4.98
CA ALA A 154 -33.15 12.38 6.37
C ALA A 154 -32.20 11.61 7.31
N GLU A 155 -32.18 10.26 7.27
CA GLU A 155 -31.26 9.47 8.10
C GLU A 155 -29.79 9.75 7.77
N ILE A 156 -29.50 10.02 6.48
CA ILE A 156 -28.16 10.39 6.02
C ILE A 156 -27.77 11.79 6.54
N ARG A 157 -28.67 12.77 6.46
CA ARG A 157 -28.49 14.11 7.07
C ARG A 157 -28.21 13.97 8.57
N ASP A 158 -29.03 13.20 9.27
CA ASP A 158 -29.01 13.07 10.73
C ASP A 158 -27.73 12.35 11.21
N TYR A 159 -27.25 11.35 10.45
CA TYR A 159 -25.91 10.78 10.64
C TYR A 159 -24.81 11.85 10.54
N TRP A 160 -24.77 12.63 9.45
CA TRP A 160 -23.72 13.63 9.23
C TRP A 160 -23.78 14.76 10.26
N GLN A 161 -24.97 15.20 10.66
CA GLN A 161 -25.13 16.14 11.78
C GLN A 161 -24.71 15.52 13.12
N GLY A 162 -25.05 14.25 13.39
CA GLY A 162 -24.62 13.53 14.59
C GLY A 162 -23.10 13.49 14.71
N VAL A 163 -22.40 13.18 13.61
CA VAL A 163 -20.93 13.25 13.51
C VAL A 163 -20.42 14.68 13.74
N ALA A 164 -21.05 15.69 13.14
CA ALA A 164 -20.67 17.10 13.35
C ALA A 164 -20.84 17.57 14.81
N ARG A 165 -21.88 17.08 15.51
CA ARG A 165 -22.11 17.33 16.94
C ARG A 165 -21.07 16.59 17.80
N LYS A 166 -20.78 15.31 17.49
CA LYS A 166 -19.80 14.46 18.21
C LYS A 166 -18.39 15.05 18.26
N TYR A 167 -17.96 15.72 17.19
CA TYR A 167 -16.62 16.31 17.06
C TYR A 167 -16.57 17.84 17.30
N ASP A 168 -17.62 18.44 17.87
CA ASP A 168 -17.69 19.88 18.16
C ASP A 168 -17.38 20.76 16.93
N VAL A 169 -17.89 20.36 15.76
CA VAL A 169 -17.66 21.07 14.48
C VAL A 169 -18.46 22.38 14.43
N TYR A 170 -19.58 22.44 15.14
CA TYR A 170 -20.49 23.58 15.18
C TYR A 170 -19.83 24.90 15.62
N ARG A 171 -18.79 24.87 16.47
CA ARG A 171 -18.06 26.09 16.87
C ARG A 171 -17.39 26.84 15.71
N PHE A 172 -16.96 26.11 14.68
CA PHE A 172 -16.36 26.68 13.46
C PHE A 172 -17.42 27.21 12.50
N ALA A 173 -18.67 26.79 12.64
CA ALA A 173 -19.76 27.07 11.70
C ALA A 173 -20.27 28.51 11.82
N ARG A 174 -20.62 29.09 10.67
CA ARG A 174 -21.34 30.36 10.54
C ARG A 174 -22.49 30.08 9.58
N PHE A 175 -23.64 29.73 10.14
CA PHE A 175 -24.88 29.42 9.42
C PHE A 175 -25.61 30.69 8.99
N GLY A 176 -26.42 30.61 7.93
CA GLY A 176 -27.07 31.77 7.33
C GLY A 176 -26.08 32.80 6.78
N GLN A 177 -24.88 32.38 6.37
CA GLN A 177 -23.79 33.26 5.95
C GLN A 177 -23.29 32.81 4.57
N ARG A 178 -23.86 33.40 3.52
CA ARG A 178 -23.57 33.10 2.11
C ARG A 178 -22.30 33.84 1.69
N VAL A 179 -21.28 33.14 1.18
CA VAL A 179 -20.16 33.79 0.49
C VAL A 179 -20.63 34.26 -0.89
N GLU A 180 -20.35 35.52 -1.22
CA GLU A 180 -20.76 36.18 -2.47
C GLU A 180 -19.61 36.57 -3.38
N GLY A 181 -18.38 36.47 -2.89
CA GLY A 181 -17.18 36.72 -3.67
C GLY A 181 -15.90 36.48 -2.88
N LEU A 182 -14.84 36.18 -3.61
CA LEU A 182 -13.47 36.11 -3.11
C LEU A 182 -12.60 37.09 -3.91
N LEU A 183 -11.85 37.95 -3.22
CA LEU A 183 -10.86 38.84 -3.84
C LEU A 183 -9.50 38.61 -3.18
N TRP A 184 -8.51 38.26 -3.99
CA TRP A 184 -7.13 38.13 -3.57
C TRP A 184 -6.47 39.51 -3.43
N ASP A 185 -5.75 39.72 -2.33
CA ASP A 185 -4.97 40.91 -2.04
C ASP A 185 -3.48 40.58 -2.21
N GLU A 186 -2.83 41.16 -3.22
CA GLU A 186 -1.43 40.86 -3.56
C GLU A 186 -0.44 41.31 -2.48
N THR A 187 -0.72 42.46 -1.86
CA THR A 187 0.15 43.12 -0.87
C THR A 187 0.24 42.29 0.39
N GLU A 188 -0.92 41.93 0.94
CA GLU A 188 -1.05 41.12 2.15
C GLU A 188 -0.88 39.61 1.87
N ALA A 189 -1.13 39.18 0.63
CA ALA A 189 -1.29 37.79 0.20
C ALA A 189 -2.38 37.03 0.98
N VAL A 190 -3.59 37.57 0.94
CA VAL A 190 -4.76 37.02 1.63
C VAL A 190 -5.99 37.06 0.74
N TRP A 191 -6.94 36.16 1.01
CA TRP A 191 -8.27 36.21 0.46
C TRP A 191 -9.18 37.08 1.33
N ARG A 192 -9.71 38.16 0.73
CA ARG A 192 -10.83 38.93 1.24
C ARG A 192 -12.11 38.21 0.85
N VAL A 193 -12.87 37.76 1.85
CA VAL A 193 -14.07 36.92 1.70
C VAL A 193 -15.30 37.77 1.94
N THR A 194 -16.10 38.03 0.91
CA THR A 194 -17.35 38.79 1.04
C THR A 194 -18.48 37.85 1.48
N VAL A 195 -19.11 38.14 2.60
CA VAL A 195 -20.11 37.30 3.27
C VAL A 195 -21.39 38.08 3.52
N HIS A 196 -22.50 37.57 3.01
CA HIS A 196 -23.86 38.08 3.18
C HIS A 196 -24.62 37.25 4.21
N ASP A 197 -25.12 37.91 5.26
CA ASP A 197 -26.02 37.36 6.26
C ASP A 197 -27.44 37.21 5.70
N THR A 198 -27.94 35.98 5.60
CA THR A 198 -29.25 35.69 5.00
C THR A 198 -30.44 36.00 5.90
N ALA A 199 -30.23 36.34 7.18
CA ALA A 199 -31.28 36.69 8.13
C ALA A 199 -31.40 38.22 8.32
N THR A 200 -30.28 38.95 8.27
CA THR A 200 -30.24 40.42 8.44
C THR A 200 -30.04 41.19 7.14
N GLY A 201 -29.59 40.55 6.06
CA GLY A 201 -29.20 41.20 4.81
C GLY A 201 -27.87 41.97 4.88
N ALA A 202 -27.19 41.95 6.03
CA ALA A 202 -25.91 42.63 6.20
C ALA A 202 -24.79 41.92 5.42
N THR A 203 -23.96 42.70 4.73
CA THR A 203 -22.76 42.18 4.03
C THR A 203 -21.50 42.68 4.71
N LYS A 204 -20.53 41.78 4.92
CA LYS A 204 -19.22 42.06 5.53
C LYS A 204 -18.08 41.44 4.74
N THR A 205 -16.86 41.90 4.98
CA THR A 205 -15.64 41.30 4.41
C THR A 205 -14.77 40.73 5.53
N GLU A 206 -14.50 39.44 5.45
CA GLU A 206 -13.61 38.68 6.34
C GLU A 206 -12.26 38.43 5.64
N VAL A 207 -11.23 37.97 6.36
CA VAL A 207 -9.89 37.75 5.78
C VAL A 207 -9.36 36.35 6.13
N ALA A 208 -8.94 35.59 5.12
CA ALA A 208 -8.35 34.27 5.25
C ALA A 208 -7.01 34.17 4.52
N ASP A 209 -6.06 33.42 5.07
CA ASP A 209 -4.78 33.13 4.42
C ASP A 209 -4.96 32.06 3.32
N PHE A 210 -5.88 31.12 3.54
CA PHE A 210 -6.25 30.04 2.64
C PHE A 210 -7.78 29.87 2.55
N VAL A 211 -8.28 29.49 1.37
CA VAL A 211 -9.70 29.21 1.14
C VAL A 211 -9.90 27.82 0.55
N LEU A 212 -10.79 27.04 1.17
CA LEU A 212 -11.22 25.71 0.73
C LEU A 212 -12.69 25.80 0.28
N THR A 213 -12.93 25.68 -1.02
CA THR A 213 -14.30 25.56 -1.54
C THR A 213 -14.81 24.13 -1.28
N ALA A 214 -15.88 23.99 -0.49
CA ALA A 214 -16.54 22.73 -0.15
C ALA A 214 -18.02 22.73 -0.57
N ILE A 215 -18.34 23.58 -1.56
CA ILE A 215 -19.71 23.94 -2.00
C ILE A 215 -20.49 22.78 -2.64
N GLY A 216 -19.84 21.68 -2.99
CA GLY A 216 -20.47 20.54 -3.67
C GLY A 216 -20.78 20.82 -5.14
N ARG A 217 -21.80 20.12 -5.67
CA ARG A 217 -22.14 20.10 -7.12
C ARG A 217 -23.65 20.17 -7.40
N PHE A 218 -24.51 20.06 -6.39
CA PHE A 218 -25.96 19.78 -6.56
C PHE A 218 -26.88 20.65 -5.66
N ASN A 219 -26.46 21.89 -5.38
CA ASN A 219 -27.19 22.88 -4.56
C ASN A 219 -27.43 24.22 -5.29
N ALA A 220 -26.66 24.54 -6.33
CA ALA A 220 -26.91 25.68 -7.22
C ALA A 220 -28.00 25.36 -8.26
N TRP A 221 -29.22 25.09 -7.80
CA TRP A 221 -30.37 24.84 -8.66
C TRP A 221 -31.05 26.13 -9.14
N LYS A 222 -31.78 26.03 -10.26
CA LYS A 222 -32.65 27.09 -10.79
C LYS A 222 -33.90 26.43 -11.41
N LEU A 223 -34.99 27.18 -11.51
CA LEU A 223 -36.10 26.80 -12.38
C LEU A 223 -35.67 26.92 -13.86
N PRO A 224 -36.23 26.11 -14.78
CA PRO A 224 -35.98 26.27 -16.20
C PRO A 224 -36.60 27.57 -16.73
N ASP A 225 -35.94 28.20 -17.68
CA ASP A 225 -36.49 29.35 -18.39
C ASP A 225 -37.39 28.88 -19.54
N TYR A 226 -38.68 29.17 -19.43
CA TYR A 226 -39.69 28.89 -20.46
C TYR A 226 -40.68 30.08 -20.54
N PRO A 227 -41.10 30.49 -21.74
CA PRO A 227 -42.08 31.57 -21.89
C PRO A 227 -43.34 31.31 -21.07
N GLY A 228 -43.79 32.32 -20.31
CA GLY A 228 -44.99 32.24 -19.47
C GLY A 228 -44.84 31.50 -18.13
N ILE A 229 -43.68 30.95 -17.79
CA ILE A 229 -43.53 30.16 -16.54
C ILE A 229 -43.85 30.96 -15.27
N GLY A 230 -43.57 32.27 -15.26
CA GLY A 230 -43.93 33.18 -14.17
C GLY A 230 -45.41 33.59 -14.12
N SER A 231 -46.23 33.20 -15.11
CA SER A 231 -47.67 33.49 -15.16
C SER A 231 -48.55 32.34 -14.65
N TYR A 232 -47.99 31.13 -14.56
CA TYR A 232 -48.64 29.91 -14.08
C TYR A 232 -49.13 30.07 -12.62
N LYS A 233 -50.41 29.72 -12.37
CA LYS A 233 -51.08 29.92 -11.07
C LYS A 233 -51.00 28.71 -10.15
N GLY A 234 -50.66 27.54 -10.68
CA GLY A 234 -50.52 26.32 -9.89
C GLY A 234 -49.20 26.25 -9.12
N PHE A 235 -48.97 25.12 -8.46
CA PHE A 235 -47.85 24.96 -7.54
C PHE A 235 -46.53 24.61 -8.26
N LEU A 236 -45.76 25.63 -8.63
CA LEU A 236 -44.43 25.48 -9.25
C LEU A 236 -43.31 25.40 -8.20
N ARG A 237 -42.51 24.33 -8.20
CA ARG A 237 -41.29 24.19 -7.37
C ARG A 237 -40.16 23.47 -8.10
N HIS A 238 -38.91 23.71 -7.69
CA HIS A 238 -37.79 22.84 -8.03
C HIS A 238 -37.69 21.69 -7.01
N ALA A 239 -37.25 20.50 -7.42
CA ALA A 239 -37.16 19.32 -6.54
C ALA A 239 -36.28 19.58 -5.31
N SER A 240 -35.16 20.29 -5.49
CA SER A 240 -34.24 20.72 -4.41
C SER A 240 -34.73 21.94 -3.61
N HIS A 241 -36.03 22.26 -3.72
CA HIS A 241 -36.74 23.28 -2.94
C HIS A 241 -38.20 22.83 -2.72
N TRP A 242 -38.34 21.59 -2.28
CA TRP A 242 -39.62 20.95 -1.97
C TRP A 242 -40.29 21.64 -0.76
N SER A 243 -41.61 21.82 -0.80
CA SER A 243 -42.39 22.28 0.36
C SER A 243 -43.05 21.06 1.01
N PRO A 244 -42.83 20.76 2.29
CA PRO A 244 -43.45 19.61 2.97
C PRO A 244 -44.98 19.73 3.04
N ASP A 245 -45.51 20.95 2.93
CA ASP A 245 -46.93 21.31 3.08
C ASP A 245 -47.76 21.09 1.81
N PHE A 246 -47.14 20.64 0.70
CA PHE A 246 -47.86 20.33 -0.52
C PHE A 246 -48.37 18.88 -0.51
N ASP A 247 -49.69 18.72 -0.51
CA ASP A 247 -50.35 17.43 -0.69
C ASP A 247 -50.55 17.10 -2.18
N PRO A 248 -49.91 16.06 -2.72
CA PRO A 248 -50.11 15.59 -4.09
C PRO A 248 -51.39 14.77 -4.30
N ALA A 249 -52.12 14.39 -3.23
CA ALA A 249 -53.25 13.47 -3.32
C ALA A 249 -54.34 13.97 -4.28
N GLY A 250 -54.66 13.16 -5.29
CA GLY A 250 -55.70 13.47 -6.28
C GLY A 250 -55.42 14.71 -7.14
N LYS A 251 -54.16 15.18 -7.20
CA LYS A 251 -53.74 16.30 -8.05
C LYS A 251 -53.31 15.85 -9.44
N LYS A 252 -53.36 16.75 -10.42
CA LYS A 252 -52.72 16.62 -11.73
C LYS A 252 -51.35 17.27 -11.66
N VAL A 253 -50.29 16.51 -11.86
CA VAL A 253 -48.91 16.94 -11.55
C VAL A 253 -48.00 16.73 -12.74
N ALA A 254 -47.20 17.74 -13.10
CA ALA A 254 -46.11 17.60 -14.06
C ALA A 254 -44.75 17.38 -13.37
N VAL A 255 -43.91 16.49 -13.91
CA VAL A 255 -42.51 16.32 -13.50
C VAL A 255 -41.60 16.54 -14.70
N ILE A 256 -40.85 17.66 -14.68
CA ILE A 256 -39.97 18.07 -15.78
C ILE A 256 -38.53 17.60 -15.52
N GLY A 257 -38.04 16.69 -16.36
CA GLY A 257 -36.69 16.14 -16.31
C GLY A 257 -36.64 14.73 -15.71
N ASN A 258 -35.85 13.85 -16.33
CA ASN A 258 -35.70 12.43 -15.99
C ASN A 258 -34.26 12.08 -15.53
N GLY A 259 -33.65 12.99 -14.75
CA GLY A 259 -32.48 12.67 -13.93
C GLY A 259 -32.87 11.99 -12.61
N ALA A 260 -31.91 11.80 -11.69
CA ALA A 260 -32.13 11.10 -10.42
C ALA A 260 -33.36 11.59 -9.63
N SER A 261 -33.50 12.91 -9.43
CA SER A 261 -34.64 13.48 -8.72
C SER A 261 -35.97 13.24 -9.43
N GLY A 262 -35.99 13.24 -10.77
CA GLY A 262 -37.20 13.02 -11.57
C GLY A 262 -37.63 11.56 -11.57
N ILE A 263 -36.66 10.63 -11.67
CA ILE A 263 -36.88 9.18 -11.56
C ILE A 263 -37.43 8.81 -10.18
N GLN A 264 -36.88 9.40 -9.11
CA GLN A 264 -37.36 9.19 -7.74
C GLN A 264 -38.76 9.83 -7.52
N LEU A 265 -38.97 11.07 -7.98
CA LEU A 265 -40.27 11.74 -7.88
C LEU A 265 -41.38 10.98 -8.61
N VAL A 266 -41.18 10.56 -9.87
CA VAL A 266 -42.19 9.85 -10.65
C VAL A 266 -42.61 8.54 -9.97
N ALA A 267 -41.65 7.74 -9.50
CA ALA A 267 -41.92 6.48 -8.81
C ALA A 267 -42.67 6.62 -7.47
N ASN A 268 -42.62 7.80 -6.84
CA ASN A 268 -43.28 8.07 -5.55
C ASN A 268 -44.60 8.85 -5.71
N LEU A 269 -44.70 9.75 -6.70
CA LEU A 269 -45.90 10.53 -6.97
C LEU A 269 -46.98 9.74 -7.74
N GLN A 270 -46.59 8.83 -8.65
CA GLN A 270 -47.56 8.08 -9.47
C GLN A 270 -48.64 7.37 -8.64
N LYS A 271 -48.28 6.84 -7.47
CA LYS A 271 -49.19 6.11 -6.56
C LYS A 271 -50.24 7.01 -5.86
N VAL A 272 -50.13 8.33 -5.93
CA VAL A 272 -50.97 9.28 -5.15
C VAL A 272 -51.65 10.39 -5.98
N VAL A 273 -51.15 10.68 -7.19
CA VAL A 273 -51.71 11.71 -8.08
C VAL A 273 -52.83 11.17 -8.98
N ASP A 274 -53.78 12.04 -9.33
CA ASP A 274 -54.84 11.75 -10.32
C ASP A 274 -54.26 11.55 -11.72
N ARG A 275 -53.30 12.40 -12.11
CA ARG A 275 -52.54 12.28 -13.37
C ARG A 275 -51.10 12.77 -13.20
N LEU A 276 -50.15 12.11 -13.87
CA LEU A 276 -48.73 12.45 -13.86
C LEU A 276 -48.21 12.71 -15.29
N ASP A 277 -47.82 13.95 -15.57
CA ASP A 277 -47.28 14.37 -16.87
C ASP A 277 -45.74 14.38 -16.78
N HIS A 278 -45.07 13.34 -17.28
CA HIS A 278 -43.61 13.23 -17.16
C HIS A 278 -42.87 13.70 -18.42
N TYR A 279 -42.29 14.90 -18.35
CA TYR A 279 -41.55 15.51 -19.47
C TYR A 279 -40.09 15.03 -19.49
N ALA A 280 -39.80 14.05 -20.34
CA ALA A 280 -38.53 13.31 -20.36
C ALA A 280 -37.72 13.56 -21.66
N ARG A 281 -37.10 14.75 -21.77
CA ARG A 281 -36.40 15.21 -23.00
C ARG A 281 -35.33 14.24 -23.52
N ASN A 282 -34.52 13.66 -22.63
CA ASN A 282 -33.34 12.87 -23.00
C ASN A 282 -33.56 11.38 -22.72
N ARG A 283 -33.03 10.50 -23.57
CA ARG A 283 -32.89 9.07 -23.28
C ARG A 283 -31.96 8.85 -22.08
N THR A 284 -32.27 7.87 -21.22
CA THR A 284 -31.54 7.62 -19.96
C THR A 284 -31.52 6.12 -19.62
N TRP A 285 -30.34 5.60 -19.26
CA TRP A 285 -30.19 4.22 -18.75
C TRP A 285 -30.82 4.08 -17.36
N ILE A 286 -31.85 3.24 -17.23
CA ILE A 286 -32.42 2.86 -15.93
C ILE A 286 -31.74 1.58 -15.46
N ALA A 287 -30.84 1.71 -14.49
CA ALA A 287 -30.12 0.57 -13.93
C ALA A 287 -30.95 -0.16 -12.87
N ALA A 288 -30.78 -1.48 -12.78
CA ALA A 288 -31.22 -2.23 -11.60
C ALA A 288 -30.31 -1.94 -10.38
N SER A 289 -28.99 -1.92 -10.59
CA SER A 289 -28.00 -1.69 -9.55
C SER A 289 -26.65 -1.25 -10.10
N TRP A 290 -25.82 -0.67 -9.23
CA TRP A 290 -24.42 -0.33 -9.50
C TRP A 290 -23.48 -1.54 -9.37
N ALA A 291 -23.61 -2.29 -8.26
CA ALA A 291 -22.66 -3.32 -7.85
C ALA A 291 -23.24 -4.75 -7.86
N GLY A 292 -24.50 -4.93 -8.24
CA GLY A 292 -25.25 -6.19 -8.11
C GLY A 292 -26.36 -6.13 -7.06
N ASP A 293 -26.31 -5.14 -6.16
CA ASP A 293 -27.29 -4.93 -5.09
C ASP A 293 -28.66 -4.50 -5.66
N GLU A 294 -29.58 -5.45 -5.82
CA GLU A 294 -30.94 -5.19 -6.32
C GLU A 294 -31.70 -4.21 -5.42
N ARG A 295 -32.44 -3.28 -6.04
CA ARG A 295 -33.11 -2.19 -5.34
C ARG A 295 -34.61 -2.15 -5.62
N THR A 296 -35.40 -2.23 -4.55
CA THR A 296 -36.86 -2.11 -4.58
C THR A 296 -37.33 -0.68 -4.29
N LEU A 297 -38.62 -0.41 -4.54
CA LEU A 297 -39.27 0.84 -4.11
C LEU A 297 -39.65 0.77 -2.63
N GLU A 298 -40.10 -0.41 -2.20
CA GLU A 298 -40.38 -0.72 -0.79
C GLU A 298 -39.08 -0.87 0.02
N PRO A 299 -39.09 -0.63 1.34
CA PRO A 299 -37.88 -0.61 2.18
C PRO A 299 -37.10 -1.94 2.20
N GLN A 300 -35.78 -1.85 2.31
CA GLN A 300 -34.87 -3.01 2.37
C GLN A 300 -34.12 -3.04 3.71
N PRO A 301 -34.80 -3.31 4.85
CA PRO A 301 -34.18 -3.27 6.17
C PRO A 301 -33.22 -4.44 6.40
N TYR A 302 -32.08 -4.17 7.04
CA TYR A 302 -31.27 -5.22 7.65
C TYR A 302 -32.03 -5.88 8.79
N SER A 303 -31.89 -7.19 8.95
CA SER A 303 -32.53 -7.93 10.04
C SER A 303 -32.00 -7.48 11.42
N GLU A 304 -32.85 -7.59 12.44
CA GLU A 304 -32.45 -7.28 13.82
C GLU A 304 -31.35 -8.20 14.36
N GLU A 305 -31.11 -9.37 13.73
CA GLU A 305 -29.93 -10.19 14.01
C GLU A 305 -28.66 -9.57 13.40
N GLN A 306 -28.71 -9.14 12.13
CA GLN A 306 -27.60 -8.44 11.47
C GLN A 306 -27.22 -7.16 12.23
N LYS A 307 -28.18 -6.31 12.58
CA LYS A 307 -27.94 -5.08 13.36
C LYS A 307 -27.31 -5.37 14.72
N ARG A 308 -27.82 -6.36 15.46
CA ARG A 308 -27.22 -6.79 16.74
C ARG A 308 -25.80 -7.32 16.57
N ARG A 309 -25.53 -8.12 15.54
CA ARG A 309 -24.18 -8.61 15.22
C ARG A 309 -23.24 -7.48 14.81
N PHE A 310 -23.71 -6.51 14.04
CA PHE A 310 -22.95 -5.32 13.65
C PHE A 310 -22.58 -4.45 14.86
N ALA A 311 -23.46 -4.36 15.86
CA ALA A 311 -23.19 -3.64 17.11
C ALA A 311 -22.28 -4.41 18.08
N SER A 312 -22.34 -5.76 18.12
CA SER A 312 -21.56 -6.57 19.07
C SER A 312 -20.21 -7.07 18.55
N ASP A 313 -20.03 -7.20 17.23
CA ASP A 313 -18.79 -7.67 16.60
C ASP A 313 -18.26 -6.64 15.57
N PRO A 314 -17.36 -5.74 16.00
CA PRO A 314 -16.70 -4.77 15.11
C PRO A 314 -15.87 -5.42 13.99
N GLN A 315 -15.41 -6.66 14.13
CA GLN A 315 -14.65 -7.34 13.08
C GLN A 315 -15.58 -7.93 12.02
N ALA A 316 -16.72 -8.51 12.39
CA ALA A 316 -17.76 -8.88 11.43
C ALA A 316 -18.31 -7.65 10.69
N TYR A 317 -18.54 -6.53 11.40
CA TYR A 317 -18.95 -5.29 10.76
C TYR A 317 -17.89 -4.73 9.79
N LEU A 318 -16.61 -4.74 10.19
CA LEU A 318 -15.51 -4.32 9.33
C LEU A 318 -15.33 -5.23 8.12
N ALA A 319 -15.53 -6.54 8.27
CA ALA A 319 -15.53 -7.49 7.16
C ALA A 319 -16.69 -7.22 6.18
N PHE A 320 -17.90 -7.01 6.70
CA PHE A 320 -19.08 -6.65 5.92
C PHE A 320 -18.89 -5.33 5.15
N ARG A 321 -18.42 -4.25 5.80
CA ARG A 321 -18.09 -2.98 5.12
C ARG A 321 -17.04 -3.19 4.02
N LYS A 322 -15.98 -3.95 4.29
CA LYS A 322 -14.93 -4.22 3.30
C LYS A 322 -15.46 -4.97 2.10
N GLU A 323 -16.24 -6.04 2.29
CA GLU A 323 -16.85 -6.79 1.19
C GLU A 323 -17.82 -5.94 0.37
N LEU A 324 -18.62 -5.10 1.05
CA LEU A 324 -19.59 -4.22 0.39
C LEU A 324 -18.90 -3.09 -0.40
N GLU A 325 -17.92 -2.41 0.20
CA GLU A 325 -17.17 -1.33 -0.48
C GLU A 325 -16.30 -1.88 -1.64
N ASP A 326 -15.61 -3.01 -1.47
CA ASP A 326 -14.70 -3.59 -2.48
C ASP A 326 -15.37 -3.76 -3.86
N LYS A 327 -16.66 -4.15 -3.89
CA LYS A 327 -17.50 -4.24 -5.10
C LYS A 327 -17.59 -2.92 -5.86
N TYR A 328 -17.68 -1.79 -5.15
CA TYR A 328 -17.74 -0.44 -5.72
C TYR A 328 -16.37 0.11 -6.14
N TRP A 329 -15.27 -0.46 -5.65
CA TRP A 329 -13.92 -0.08 -6.05
C TRP A 329 -13.42 -0.85 -7.28
N ARG A 330 -13.77 -2.14 -7.43
CA ARG A 330 -13.25 -3.00 -8.52
C ARG A 330 -13.87 -2.78 -9.90
N ARG A 331 -15.10 -2.27 -10.01
CA ARG A 331 -15.85 -2.11 -11.30
C ARG A 331 -15.35 -0.94 -12.17
N PHE A 332 -14.04 -0.82 -12.36
CA PHE A 332 -13.42 0.26 -13.13
C PHE A 332 -13.30 -0.06 -14.64
N SER A 333 -13.13 -1.33 -15.02
CA SER A 333 -13.03 -1.78 -16.41
C SER A 333 -14.29 -1.49 -17.23
N ALA A 334 -15.47 -1.50 -16.60
CA ALA A 334 -16.76 -1.08 -17.16
C ALA A 334 -16.85 0.39 -17.62
N PHE A 335 -15.83 1.23 -17.40
CA PHE A 335 -15.75 2.61 -17.92
C PHE A 335 -14.93 2.75 -19.23
N PHE A 336 -14.24 1.70 -19.70
CA PHE A 336 -13.44 1.77 -20.93
C PHE A 336 -14.27 1.46 -22.18
N ARG A 337 -14.02 2.21 -23.26
CA ARG A 337 -14.73 2.03 -24.53
C ARG A 337 -14.40 0.67 -25.13
N GLY A 338 -15.42 -0.07 -25.57
CA GLY A 338 -15.26 -1.42 -26.12
C GLY A 338 -14.92 -2.51 -25.08
N SER A 339 -14.98 -2.23 -23.78
CA SER A 339 -14.76 -3.28 -22.77
C SER A 339 -15.92 -4.27 -22.70
N LYS A 340 -15.61 -5.57 -22.54
CA LYS A 340 -16.60 -6.65 -22.45
C LYS A 340 -17.63 -6.41 -21.34
N GLU A 341 -17.19 -5.88 -20.20
CA GLU A 341 -18.06 -5.52 -19.08
C GLU A 341 -19.08 -4.43 -19.44
N ASN A 342 -18.72 -3.44 -20.26
CA ASN A 342 -19.64 -2.38 -20.66
C ASN A 342 -20.71 -2.90 -21.65
N ALA A 343 -20.31 -3.77 -22.58
CA ALA A 343 -21.25 -4.48 -23.46
C ALA A 343 -22.22 -5.36 -22.67
N GLU A 344 -21.71 -6.19 -21.74
CA GLU A 344 -22.55 -7.02 -20.85
C GLU A 344 -23.48 -6.21 -19.94
N LEU A 345 -23.13 -4.97 -19.57
CA LEU A 345 -24.02 -4.06 -18.87
C LEU A 345 -25.10 -3.51 -19.81
N ARG A 346 -24.78 -3.19 -21.07
CA ARG A 346 -25.74 -2.69 -22.06
C ARG A 346 -26.84 -3.72 -22.30
N ASP A 347 -26.47 -4.96 -22.61
CA ASP A 347 -27.43 -6.03 -22.91
C ASP A 347 -28.32 -6.34 -21.70
N ARG A 348 -27.72 -6.39 -20.51
CA ARG A 348 -28.42 -6.63 -19.24
C ARG A 348 -29.41 -5.51 -18.88
N PHE A 349 -29.04 -4.25 -19.08
CA PHE A 349 -29.96 -3.13 -18.84
C PHE A 349 -31.08 -3.08 -19.88
N VAL A 350 -30.82 -3.35 -21.16
CA VAL A 350 -31.88 -3.47 -22.17
C VAL A 350 -32.86 -4.59 -21.83
N GLN A 351 -32.37 -5.76 -21.39
CA GLN A 351 -33.22 -6.88 -21.03
C GLN A 351 -34.07 -6.59 -19.78
N ILE A 352 -33.47 -6.06 -18.70
CA ILE A 352 -34.23 -5.69 -17.48
C ILE A 352 -35.23 -4.57 -17.76
N MET A 353 -34.89 -3.60 -18.61
CA MET A 353 -35.83 -2.56 -19.02
C MET A 353 -37.00 -3.13 -19.83
N ARG A 354 -36.74 -4.08 -20.74
CA ARG A 354 -37.79 -4.79 -21.50
C ARG A 354 -38.73 -5.58 -20.58
N GLU A 355 -38.18 -6.31 -19.61
CA GLU A 355 -38.95 -7.10 -18.65
C GLU A 355 -39.85 -6.22 -17.78
N ARG A 356 -39.31 -5.11 -17.25
CA ARG A 356 -40.05 -4.19 -16.37
C ARG A 356 -40.99 -3.21 -17.10
N LEU A 357 -40.91 -3.15 -18.43
CA LEU A 357 -41.84 -2.39 -19.30
C LEU A 357 -42.89 -3.28 -19.98
N ALA A 358 -43.08 -4.53 -19.55
CA ALA A 358 -43.97 -5.49 -20.22
C ALA A 358 -45.45 -5.02 -20.40
N LYS A 359 -45.92 -4.06 -19.60
CA LYS A 359 -47.26 -3.43 -19.76
C LYS A 359 -47.31 -2.39 -20.90
N LYS A 360 -46.21 -1.73 -21.21
CA LYS A 360 -46.06 -0.70 -22.28
C LYS A 360 -44.71 -0.85 -22.99
N PRO A 361 -44.49 -1.95 -23.75
CA PRO A 361 -43.19 -2.32 -24.30
C PRO A 361 -42.64 -1.29 -25.31
N GLU A 362 -43.51 -0.51 -25.95
CA GLU A 362 -43.14 0.59 -26.87
C GLU A 362 -42.32 1.69 -26.20
N LEU A 363 -42.41 1.85 -24.88
CA LEU A 363 -41.57 2.79 -24.12
C LEU A 363 -40.08 2.46 -24.20
N LEU A 364 -39.70 1.21 -24.49
CA LEU A 364 -38.30 0.80 -24.63
C LEU A 364 -37.58 1.60 -25.72
N ASP A 365 -38.22 1.78 -26.89
CA ASP A 365 -37.70 2.57 -28.01
C ASP A 365 -37.63 4.06 -27.72
N HIS A 366 -38.36 4.54 -26.71
CA HIS A 366 -38.35 5.92 -26.26
C HIS A 366 -37.29 6.21 -25.19
N ILE A 367 -36.91 5.22 -24.36
CA ILE A 367 -36.05 5.40 -23.17
C ILE A 367 -34.59 4.96 -23.42
N VAL A 368 -34.36 3.84 -24.14
CA VAL A 368 -33.01 3.24 -24.30
C VAL A 368 -32.05 4.15 -25.07
N PRO A 369 -30.90 4.57 -24.47
CA PRO A 369 -29.92 5.42 -25.14
C PRO A 369 -29.16 4.81 -26.32
N ASP A 370 -28.69 5.70 -27.18
CA ASP A 370 -27.61 5.46 -28.14
C ASP A 370 -26.27 5.29 -27.43
N PHE A 371 -25.87 6.26 -26.60
CA PHE A 371 -24.60 6.26 -25.86
C PHE A 371 -24.46 5.11 -24.86
N SER A 372 -23.21 4.69 -24.59
CA SER A 372 -22.89 3.54 -23.75
C SER A 372 -23.33 3.71 -22.28
N PRO A 373 -23.63 2.62 -21.55
CA PRO A 373 -23.69 2.64 -20.09
C PRO A 373 -22.45 3.31 -19.48
N ASN A 374 -22.59 3.91 -18.30
CA ASN A 374 -21.56 4.71 -17.60
C ASN A 374 -21.12 6.04 -18.26
N CYS A 375 -21.52 6.40 -19.49
CA CYS A 375 -21.27 7.77 -20.02
C CYS A 375 -21.91 8.85 -19.14
N ARG A 376 -23.07 8.55 -18.55
CA ARG A 376 -23.68 9.30 -17.44
C ARG A 376 -23.61 8.45 -16.17
N ARG A 377 -23.60 9.11 -15.00
CA ARG A 377 -23.77 8.43 -13.72
C ARG A 377 -25.07 7.60 -13.76
N LEU A 378 -24.96 6.27 -13.60
CA LEU A 378 -26.12 5.38 -13.64
C LEU A 378 -27.09 5.73 -12.53
N THR A 379 -28.39 5.69 -12.84
CA THR A 379 -29.46 5.98 -11.88
C THR A 379 -30.27 4.70 -11.63
N PRO A 380 -30.23 4.13 -10.42
CA PRO A 380 -31.16 3.08 -10.02
C PRO A 380 -32.60 3.60 -10.04
N GLY A 381 -33.49 2.92 -10.78
CA GLY A 381 -34.89 3.30 -10.91
C GLY A 381 -35.86 2.27 -10.33
N PRO A 382 -35.94 2.10 -9.00
CA PRO A 382 -36.96 1.27 -8.37
C PRO A 382 -38.35 1.86 -8.60
N GLY A 383 -39.31 1.04 -9.05
CA GLY A 383 -40.69 1.48 -9.31
C GLY A 383 -40.89 2.45 -10.48
N TYR A 384 -39.82 2.98 -11.10
CA TYR A 384 -39.93 4.01 -12.14
C TYR A 384 -40.45 3.47 -13.48
N LEU A 385 -40.00 2.29 -13.90
CA LEU A 385 -40.42 1.66 -15.18
C LEU A 385 -41.87 1.18 -15.09
N GLU A 386 -42.26 0.71 -13.92
CA GLU A 386 -43.63 0.35 -13.56
C GLU A 386 -44.50 1.60 -13.57
N ALA A 387 -44.11 2.66 -12.85
CA ALA A 387 -44.86 3.92 -12.77
C ALA A 387 -45.13 4.54 -14.15
N ILE A 388 -44.13 4.62 -15.05
CA ILE A 388 -44.36 5.15 -16.42
C ILE A 388 -45.13 4.17 -17.32
N SER A 389 -45.28 2.91 -16.92
CA SER A 389 -46.16 1.95 -17.60
C SER A 389 -47.62 2.05 -17.16
N GLU A 390 -47.92 2.75 -16.05
CA GLU A 390 -49.28 2.90 -15.54
C GLU A 390 -50.13 3.90 -16.33
N ASP A 391 -51.45 3.81 -16.17
CA ASP A 391 -52.41 4.46 -17.06
C ASP A 391 -52.78 5.90 -16.63
N ASN A 392 -52.40 6.28 -15.41
CA ASN A 392 -52.43 7.68 -14.95
C ASN A 392 -51.15 8.46 -15.29
N VAL A 393 -50.20 7.90 -16.05
CA VAL A 393 -48.92 8.54 -16.40
C VAL A 393 -48.76 8.73 -17.91
N GLU A 394 -48.44 9.95 -18.34
CA GLU A 394 -48.06 10.26 -19.73
C GLU A 394 -46.54 10.48 -19.83
N TYR A 395 -45.85 9.67 -20.64
CA TYR A 395 -44.42 9.79 -20.88
C TYR A 395 -44.14 10.76 -22.05
N ILE A 396 -44.03 12.04 -21.76
CA ILE A 396 -44.01 13.11 -22.75
C ILE A 396 -42.58 13.38 -23.23
N ARG A 397 -42.35 13.13 -24.53
CA ARG A 397 -41.09 13.46 -25.21
C ARG A 397 -41.15 14.70 -26.11
N THR A 398 -42.32 15.25 -26.40
CA THR A 398 -42.42 16.51 -27.16
C THR A 398 -41.79 17.66 -26.35
N PRO A 399 -40.95 18.53 -26.96
CA PRO A 399 -40.45 19.72 -26.29
C PRO A 399 -41.57 20.64 -25.79
N ILE A 400 -41.37 21.22 -24.60
CA ILE A 400 -42.22 22.30 -24.07
C ILE A 400 -41.99 23.56 -24.90
N ALA A 401 -43.08 24.18 -25.37
CA ALA A 401 -43.04 25.46 -26.08
C ALA A 401 -43.16 26.64 -25.10
N ARG A 402 -44.12 26.56 -24.17
CA ARG A 402 -44.44 27.60 -23.18
C ARG A 402 -45.36 27.06 -22.08
N PHE A 403 -45.55 27.84 -21.03
CA PHE A 403 -46.58 27.63 -20.01
C PHE A 403 -47.88 28.41 -20.37
N THR A 404 -48.95 28.16 -19.62
CA THR A 404 -50.13 29.02 -19.47
C THR A 404 -50.33 29.35 -17.99
N GLU A 405 -51.37 30.12 -17.68
CA GLU A 405 -51.85 30.28 -16.30
C GLU A 405 -52.27 28.93 -15.67
N ALA A 406 -52.66 27.93 -16.47
CA ALA A 406 -53.25 26.65 -16.01
C ALA A 406 -52.39 25.39 -16.26
N GLY A 407 -51.29 25.48 -17.03
CA GLY A 407 -50.51 24.29 -17.38
C GLY A 407 -49.35 24.54 -18.34
N ILE A 408 -49.02 23.49 -19.12
CA ILE A 408 -47.86 23.41 -20.01
C ILE A 408 -48.34 23.12 -21.43
N VAL A 409 -47.76 23.78 -22.43
CA VAL A 409 -48.02 23.56 -23.86
C VAL A 409 -46.78 23.01 -24.55
N THR A 410 -46.92 21.89 -25.22
CA THR A 410 -45.87 21.26 -26.04
C THR A 410 -45.83 21.83 -27.46
N THR A 411 -44.72 21.61 -28.17
CA THR A 411 -44.49 22.14 -29.53
C THR A 411 -45.37 21.52 -30.62
N ASP A 412 -46.13 20.48 -30.30
CA ASP A 412 -47.25 19.92 -31.08
C ASP A 412 -48.57 20.72 -30.90
N GLY A 413 -48.59 21.73 -30.02
CA GLY A 413 -49.76 22.54 -29.70
C GLY A 413 -50.66 21.98 -28.59
N VAL A 414 -50.34 20.81 -28.03
CA VAL A 414 -51.16 20.18 -26.98
C VAL A 414 -50.94 20.89 -25.64
N GLU A 415 -52.01 21.41 -25.04
CA GLU A 415 -52.02 21.94 -23.68
C GLU A 415 -52.42 20.87 -22.66
N ARG A 416 -51.63 20.75 -21.58
CA ARG A 416 -51.91 19.88 -20.45
C ARG A 416 -52.02 20.72 -19.18
N GLN A 417 -53.23 20.84 -18.66
CA GLN A 417 -53.53 21.54 -17.41
C GLN A 417 -53.12 20.68 -16.21
N VAL A 418 -52.46 21.29 -15.23
CA VAL A 418 -51.90 20.64 -14.04
C VAL A 418 -51.97 21.58 -12.82
N ASP A 419 -52.29 21.02 -11.66
CA ASP A 419 -52.33 21.73 -10.37
C ASP A 419 -50.92 22.07 -9.83
N ALA A 420 -49.92 21.26 -10.20
CA ALA A 420 -48.54 21.44 -9.76
C ALA A 420 -47.50 21.07 -10.85
N VAL A 421 -46.33 21.70 -10.77
CA VAL A 421 -45.18 21.46 -11.65
C VAL A 421 -43.91 21.32 -10.81
N PHE A 422 -43.30 20.14 -10.85
CA PHE A 422 -42.02 19.86 -10.22
C PHE A 422 -40.89 19.83 -11.25
N CYS A 423 -40.04 20.84 -11.18
CA CYS A 423 -38.82 20.88 -11.98
C CYS A 423 -37.76 19.99 -11.32
N ALA A 424 -37.51 18.83 -11.92
CA ALA A 424 -36.39 17.94 -11.61
C ALA A 424 -35.19 18.20 -12.56
N THR A 425 -34.96 19.49 -12.85
CA THR A 425 -34.05 19.98 -13.89
C THR A 425 -32.57 19.93 -13.48
N GLY A 426 -32.28 19.74 -12.19
CA GLY A 426 -30.94 19.49 -11.67
C GLY A 426 -30.34 20.72 -10.99
N ALA A 427 -29.03 20.90 -11.14
CA ALA A 427 -28.29 22.02 -10.58
C ALA A 427 -27.21 22.47 -11.58
N ASN A 428 -26.40 23.47 -11.22
CA ASN A 428 -25.28 23.82 -12.07
C ASN A 428 -24.26 22.68 -12.16
N VAL A 429 -24.00 22.19 -13.38
CA VAL A 429 -23.21 20.98 -13.66
C VAL A 429 -21.86 21.27 -14.33
N ASP A 430 -21.64 22.49 -14.83
CA ASP A 430 -20.36 22.91 -15.43
C ASP A 430 -19.22 23.09 -14.40
N MET A 431 -19.56 23.17 -13.12
CA MET A 431 -18.65 23.46 -12.00
C MET A 431 -17.93 24.81 -12.09
N VAL A 432 -18.46 25.74 -12.89
CA VAL A 432 -18.16 27.17 -12.82
C VAL A 432 -18.55 27.69 -11.44
N THR A 433 -17.75 28.59 -10.88
CA THR A 433 -17.91 29.03 -9.49
C THR A 433 -19.19 29.86 -9.34
N PRO A 434 -20.07 29.58 -8.35
CA PRO A 434 -21.36 30.26 -8.24
C PRO A 434 -21.27 31.74 -7.84
N PHE A 435 -20.06 32.19 -7.48
CA PHE A 435 -19.70 33.57 -7.18
C PHE A 435 -18.34 33.91 -7.83
N PRO A 436 -18.04 35.21 -8.03
CA PRO A 436 -16.72 35.72 -8.40
C PRO A 436 -15.57 35.20 -7.51
N ILE A 437 -14.46 34.80 -8.12
CA ILE A 437 -13.21 34.49 -7.42
C ILE A 437 -12.08 35.17 -8.18
N ARG A 438 -11.50 36.25 -7.63
CA ARG A 438 -10.63 37.18 -8.37
C ARG A 438 -9.21 37.20 -7.85
N ALA A 439 -8.24 37.03 -8.74
CA ALA A 439 -6.80 37.18 -8.49
C ALA A 439 -6.08 37.70 -9.74
N HIS A 440 -5.03 38.49 -9.57
CA HIS A 440 -4.22 39.04 -10.68
C HIS A 440 -5.06 39.70 -11.79
N GLY A 441 -6.15 40.39 -11.42
CA GLY A 441 -7.08 41.06 -12.35
C GLY A 441 -8.10 40.16 -13.08
N ARG A 442 -8.08 38.84 -12.89
CA ARG A 442 -8.96 37.88 -13.59
C ARG A 442 -9.98 37.25 -12.64
N ASP A 443 -11.17 36.91 -13.16
CA ASP A 443 -12.22 36.20 -12.42
C ASP A 443 -12.29 34.73 -12.84
N LEU A 444 -12.10 33.80 -11.90
CA LEU A 444 -12.11 32.36 -12.17
C LEU A 444 -13.45 31.87 -12.71
N ARG A 445 -14.56 32.53 -12.32
CA ARG A 445 -15.88 32.22 -12.84
C ARG A 445 -15.90 32.40 -14.36
N ASP A 446 -15.42 33.55 -14.81
CA ASP A 446 -15.49 33.98 -16.20
C ASP A 446 -14.43 33.22 -17.04
N LEU A 447 -13.26 32.92 -16.45
CA LEU A 447 -12.26 32.02 -17.05
C LEU A 447 -12.77 30.58 -17.27
N TRP A 448 -13.68 30.08 -16.43
CA TRP A 448 -14.25 28.73 -16.57
C TRP A 448 -15.54 28.69 -17.39
N ASP A 449 -16.17 29.84 -17.67
CA ASP A 449 -17.47 29.94 -18.34
C ASP A 449 -17.40 29.47 -19.82
N PRO A 450 -18.17 28.42 -20.20
CA PRO A 450 -18.33 27.97 -21.58
C PRO A 450 -18.71 29.07 -22.59
N ALA A 451 -19.46 30.08 -22.16
CA ALA A 451 -19.94 31.16 -23.02
C ALA A 451 -18.88 32.25 -23.23
N ALA A 452 -18.11 32.59 -22.19
CA ALA A 452 -16.99 33.53 -22.30
C ALA A 452 -15.93 33.00 -23.28
N ALA A 453 -15.54 31.73 -23.14
CA ALA A 453 -14.59 31.06 -24.03
C ALA A 453 -15.10 30.82 -25.47
N ALA A 454 -16.37 31.09 -25.75
CA ALA A 454 -16.93 31.12 -27.10
C ALA A 454 -16.84 32.51 -27.75
N ALA A 455 -16.70 33.57 -26.95
CA ALA A 455 -16.52 34.95 -27.40
C ALA A 455 -15.04 35.30 -27.57
N ASP A 456 -14.18 34.94 -26.60
CA ASP A 456 -12.71 35.05 -26.69
C ASP A 456 -12.06 33.75 -26.20
N LYS A 457 -11.13 33.19 -27.01
CA LYS A 457 -10.47 31.90 -26.75
C LYS A 457 -9.09 32.02 -26.13
N ASP A 458 -8.48 33.20 -26.19
CA ASP A 458 -7.14 33.44 -25.69
C ASP A 458 -7.19 33.94 -24.23
N GLU A 459 -8.30 34.58 -23.81
CA GLU A 459 -8.51 35.00 -22.42
C GLU A 459 -9.19 33.96 -21.51
N ALA A 460 -10.04 33.05 -22.02
CA ALA A 460 -10.86 32.14 -21.20
C ALA A 460 -10.71 30.64 -21.56
N TYR A 461 -10.74 29.77 -20.54
CA TYR A 461 -10.59 28.31 -20.71
C TYR A 461 -11.88 27.61 -21.16
N GLY A 462 -13.04 28.04 -20.65
CA GLY A 462 -14.35 27.44 -21.00
C GLY A 462 -14.67 26.08 -20.36
N PHE A 463 -13.87 25.68 -19.37
CA PHE A 463 -14.04 24.52 -18.50
C PHE A 463 -13.21 24.71 -17.22
N PRO A 464 -13.42 23.89 -16.18
CA PRO A 464 -12.63 23.97 -14.94
C PRO A 464 -11.16 23.53 -15.04
N TYR A 465 -10.31 24.45 -15.50
CA TYR A 465 -8.85 24.34 -15.53
C TYR A 465 -8.28 24.17 -14.10
N THR A 466 -7.76 22.99 -13.78
CA THR A 466 -7.28 22.61 -12.43
C THR A 466 -6.11 21.63 -12.49
N TYR A 467 -5.17 21.75 -11.54
CA TYR A 467 -4.11 20.77 -11.29
C TYR A 467 -4.58 19.72 -10.28
N LEU A 468 -4.56 18.43 -10.67
CA LEU A 468 -5.00 17.26 -9.90
C LEU A 468 -6.40 17.36 -9.23
N GLY A 469 -7.25 18.29 -9.68
CA GLY A 469 -8.50 18.63 -8.96
C GLY A 469 -8.29 19.20 -7.56
N GLN A 470 -7.14 19.85 -7.32
CA GLN A 470 -6.75 20.40 -6.02
C GLN A 470 -6.78 21.93 -5.99
N ALA A 471 -6.15 22.58 -6.98
CA ALA A 471 -6.02 24.03 -7.11
C ALA A 471 -5.94 24.43 -8.60
N THR A 472 -5.81 25.73 -8.89
CA THR A 472 -5.66 26.26 -10.25
C THR A 472 -4.53 27.29 -10.33
N PRO A 473 -3.66 27.26 -11.35
CA PRO A 473 -2.55 28.20 -11.51
C PRO A 473 -2.99 29.67 -11.54
N GLY A 474 -2.26 30.54 -10.85
CA GLY A 474 -2.57 31.97 -10.74
C GLY A 474 -3.74 32.32 -9.80
N PHE A 475 -4.17 31.37 -8.96
CA PHE A 475 -5.11 31.60 -7.85
C PHE A 475 -4.50 31.01 -6.57
N PRO A 476 -3.56 31.72 -5.92
CA PRO A 476 -2.79 31.18 -4.79
C PRO A 476 -3.66 30.88 -3.58
N ASN A 477 -3.24 29.91 -2.77
CA ASN A 477 -3.86 29.53 -1.49
C ASN A 477 -5.35 29.10 -1.59
N LEU A 478 -5.87 28.86 -2.80
CA LEU A 478 -7.23 28.40 -3.09
C LEU A 478 -7.24 26.89 -3.39
N PHE A 479 -8.09 26.15 -2.69
CA PHE A 479 -8.25 24.70 -2.86
C PHE A 479 -9.71 24.29 -3.12
N PHE A 480 -9.89 23.16 -3.83
CA PHE A 480 -11.19 22.59 -4.18
C PHE A 480 -11.43 21.26 -3.44
N VAL A 481 -12.37 21.24 -2.49
CA VAL A 481 -12.86 20.02 -1.82
C VAL A 481 -14.07 19.50 -2.59
N HIS A 482 -14.01 18.26 -3.06
CA HIS A 482 -15.03 17.63 -3.91
C HIS A 482 -15.33 18.36 -5.25
N GLY A 483 -14.49 19.31 -5.66
CA GLY A 483 -14.62 20.08 -6.91
C GLY A 483 -14.30 19.29 -8.19
N PRO A 484 -13.88 19.97 -9.27
CA PRO A 484 -13.42 19.35 -10.52
C PRO A 484 -12.33 18.30 -10.28
N HIS A 485 -12.34 17.21 -11.05
CA HIS A 485 -11.49 16.02 -10.88
C HIS A 485 -11.46 15.45 -9.44
N GLY A 486 -12.41 15.84 -8.57
CA GLY A 486 -12.34 15.61 -7.12
C GLY A 486 -12.55 14.17 -6.68
N THR A 487 -13.14 13.32 -7.52
CA THR A 487 -13.58 11.95 -7.19
C THR A 487 -13.35 11.01 -8.37
N GLY A 488 -13.06 9.73 -8.10
CA GLY A 488 -13.06 8.69 -9.14
C GLY A 488 -14.45 8.49 -9.77
N PRO A 489 -14.54 7.84 -10.94
CA PRO A 489 -15.82 7.39 -11.49
C PRO A 489 -16.37 6.16 -10.72
N SER A 490 -15.49 5.41 -10.04
CA SER A 490 -15.80 4.35 -9.07
C SER A 490 -15.48 4.81 -7.62
N GLY A 491 -15.70 3.93 -6.63
CA GLY A 491 -15.38 4.18 -5.21
C GLY A 491 -16.39 5.06 -4.46
N THR A 492 -16.02 5.47 -3.24
CA THR A 492 -16.91 6.15 -2.28
C THR A 492 -16.55 7.64 -2.09
N VAL A 493 -17.58 8.49 -2.03
CA VAL A 493 -17.43 9.95 -1.86
C VAL A 493 -16.78 10.34 -0.52
N PRO A 494 -17.20 9.84 0.65
CA PRO A 494 -16.63 10.24 1.94
C PRO A 494 -15.11 10.03 1.99
N HIS A 495 -14.64 8.83 1.63
CA HIS A 495 -13.21 8.50 1.61
C HIS A 495 -12.42 9.41 0.66
N SER A 496 -12.93 9.70 -0.55
CA SER A 496 -12.26 10.60 -1.49
C SER A 496 -12.09 12.03 -0.94
N VAL A 497 -13.01 12.47 -0.10
CA VAL A 497 -12.98 13.77 0.59
C VAL A 497 -12.04 13.74 1.81
N GLU A 498 -12.08 12.68 2.63
CA GLU A 498 -11.13 12.45 3.73
C GLU A 498 -9.66 12.46 3.23
N VAL A 499 -9.41 11.85 2.07
CA VAL A 499 -8.11 11.88 1.38
C VAL A 499 -7.73 13.29 0.94
N GLN A 500 -8.61 14.03 0.26
CA GLN A 500 -8.33 15.43 -0.15
C GLN A 500 -7.99 16.30 1.06
N LEU A 501 -8.78 16.24 2.13
CA LEU A 501 -8.57 17.03 3.35
C LEU A 501 -7.28 16.64 4.09
N SER A 502 -6.92 15.35 4.09
CA SER A 502 -5.62 14.90 4.61
C SER A 502 -4.44 15.39 3.76
N THR A 503 -4.65 15.58 2.45
CA THR A 503 -3.67 16.22 1.56
C THR A 503 -3.55 17.73 1.87
N TYR A 504 -4.67 18.42 2.02
CA TYR A 504 -4.70 19.86 2.33
C TYR A 504 -4.14 20.15 3.73
N ALA A 505 -4.31 19.27 4.71
CA ALA A 505 -3.61 19.36 5.99
C ALA A 505 -2.08 19.33 5.84
N LYS A 506 -1.52 18.52 4.92
CA LYS A 506 -0.07 18.54 4.63
C LYS A 506 0.39 19.87 4.02
N PHE A 507 -0.36 20.43 3.07
CA PHE A 507 -0.07 21.75 2.49
C PHE A 507 -0.13 22.87 3.56
N LEU A 508 -1.18 22.90 4.38
CA LEU A 508 -1.33 23.87 5.47
C LEU A 508 -0.22 23.73 6.52
N ARG A 509 0.14 22.50 6.96
CA ARG A 509 1.30 22.27 7.84
C ARG A 509 2.60 22.79 7.23
N LYS A 510 2.84 22.54 5.93
CA LYS A 510 4.00 23.07 5.20
C LYS A 510 4.02 24.60 5.22
N ALA A 511 2.91 25.25 4.86
CA ALA A 511 2.84 26.71 4.79
C ALA A 511 2.96 27.41 6.15
N SER A 512 2.47 26.77 7.22
CA SER A 512 2.64 27.23 8.60
C SER A 512 4.10 27.09 9.08
N ARG A 513 4.74 25.94 8.81
CA ARG A 513 6.10 25.66 9.29
C ARG A 513 7.18 26.38 8.50
N GLU A 514 7.08 26.40 7.18
CA GLU A 514 8.09 26.97 6.28
C GLU A 514 7.90 28.47 6.01
N GLY A 515 6.81 29.07 6.53
CA GLY A 515 6.56 30.51 6.36
C GLY A 515 6.23 30.88 4.92
N ILE A 516 5.51 29.99 4.23
CA ILE A 516 5.07 30.23 2.86
C ILE A 516 3.95 31.28 2.91
N LYS A 517 4.10 32.34 2.11
CA LYS A 517 3.14 33.44 1.95
C LYS A 517 2.09 33.06 0.91
N THR A 518 2.51 32.68 -0.30
CA THR A 518 1.66 32.13 -1.37
C THR A 518 2.12 30.75 -1.81
N MET A 519 1.18 29.91 -2.20
CA MET A 519 1.43 28.68 -2.95
C MET A 519 0.38 28.46 -4.04
N ALA A 520 0.83 28.11 -5.24
CA ALA A 520 0.00 27.77 -6.39
C ALA A 520 0.65 26.64 -7.21
N PRO A 521 -0.12 25.81 -7.93
CA PRO A 521 0.46 24.86 -8.88
C PRO A 521 1.00 25.64 -10.09
N SER A 522 2.15 25.22 -10.60
CA SER A 522 2.73 25.80 -11.82
C SER A 522 1.81 25.59 -13.02
N LYS A 523 1.83 26.53 -13.99
CA LYS A 523 0.98 26.39 -15.21
C LYS A 523 1.27 25.07 -15.93
N ARG A 524 2.56 24.76 -16.12
CA ARG A 524 3.02 23.55 -16.82
C ARG A 524 2.45 22.27 -16.21
N ALA A 525 2.47 22.12 -14.88
CA ALA A 525 1.95 20.92 -14.23
C ALA A 525 0.43 20.76 -14.39
N ALA A 526 -0.32 21.87 -14.53
CA ALA A 526 -1.75 21.83 -14.85
C ALA A 526 -2.01 21.49 -16.33
N ASP A 527 -1.19 22.02 -17.25
CA ASP A 527 -1.24 21.68 -18.68
C ASP A 527 -0.96 20.18 -18.90
N GLU A 528 0.16 19.67 -18.35
CA GLU A 528 0.59 18.27 -18.43
C GLU A 528 -0.46 17.31 -17.80
N PHE A 529 -1.13 17.72 -16.71
CA PHE A 529 -2.22 16.96 -16.12
C PHE A 529 -3.47 16.91 -17.02
N LEU A 530 -3.81 18.00 -17.72
CA LEU A 530 -4.96 18.04 -18.62
C LEU A 530 -4.70 17.30 -19.93
N GLU A 531 -3.49 17.33 -20.47
CA GLU A 531 -3.08 16.49 -21.60
C GLU A 531 -3.23 14.99 -21.24
N TYR A 532 -2.75 14.58 -20.07
CA TYR A 532 -2.97 13.24 -19.54
C TYR A 532 -4.46 12.92 -19.35
N ALA A 533 -5.25 13.88 -18.84
CA ALA A 533 -6.68 13.68 -18.62
C ALA A 533 -7.45 13.46 -19.93
N ASP A 534 -7.22 14.27 -20.95
CA ASP A 534 -7.84 14.12 -22.27
C ASP A 534 -7.45 12.79 -22.92
N ALA A 535 -6.16 12.45 -22.90
CA ALA A 535 -5.65 11.18 -23.44
C ALA A 535 -6.27 9.96 -22.71
N PHE A 536 -6.43 10.05 -21.38
CA PHE A 536 -7.15 9.04 -20.62
C PHE A 536 -8.63 8.98 -21.01
N PHE A 537 -9.36 10.10 -20.98
CA PHE A 537 -10.82 10.09 -21.19
C PHE A 537 -11.22 9.71 -22.61
N ALA A 538 -10.37 9.97 -23.62
CA ALA A 538 -10.55 9.48 -24.99
C ALA A 538 -10.67 7.95 -25.09
N SER A 539 -10.09 7.19 -24.14
CA SER A 539 -10.21 5.72 -24.06
C SER A 539 -11.48 5.23 -23.34
N THR A 540 -12.26 6.14 -22.74
CA THR A 540 -13.39 5.81 -21.86
C THR A 540 -14.75 6.12 -22.49
N VAL A 541 -15.79 5.41 -22.06
CA VAL A 541 -17.19 5.73 -22.43
C VAL A 541 -17.67 7.07 -21.84
N LEU A 542 -16.93 7.67 -20.91
CA LEU A 542 -17.24 8.99 -20.36
C LEU A 542 -17.16 10.08 -21.44
N SER A 543 -16.35 9.88 -22.49
CA SER A 543 -16.23 10.77 -23.65
C SER A 543 -17.14 10.40 -24.82
N ASP A 544 -18.07 9.46 -24.66
CA ASP A 544 -19.14 9.26 -25.65
C ASP A 544 -20.04 10.52 -25.70
N ASN A 545 -20.81 10.68 -26.78
CA ASN A 545 -21.53 11.94 -27.07
C ASN A 545 -22.81 12.17 -26.22
N CYS A 546 -22.70 12.08 -24.89
CA CYS A 546 -23.80 12.24 -23.95
C CYS A 546 -23.65 13.52 -23.10
N SER A 547 -24.76 14.23 -22.88
CA SER A 547 -24.84 15.33 -21.90
C SER A 547 -24.73 14.75 -20.49
N SER A 548 -23.65 15.06 -19.75
CA SER A 548 -23.38 14.52 -18.42
C SER A 548 -22.83 15.59 -17.49
N TRP A 549 -23.02 15.48 -16.18
CA TRP A 549 -22.29 16.37 -15.24
C TRP A 549 -20.77 16.11 -15.25
N TYR A 550 -20.31 15.01 -15.89
CA TYR A 550 -18.91 14.77 -16.16
C TYR A 550 -18.29 15.78 -17.15
N ASN A 551 -19.06 16.25 -18.16
CA ASN A 551 -18.65 17.19 -19.21
C ASN A 551 -19.42 18.54 -19.17
N GLY A 552 -19.89 18.93 -17.99
CA GLY A 552 -20.60 20.20 -17.80
C GLY A 552 -21.93 20.28 -18.55
N GLY A 553 -22.58 19.15 -18.78
CA GLY A 553 -23.83 19.04 -19.53
C GLY A 553 -23.66 19.12 -21.05
N ARG A 554 -22.44 19.30 -21.58
CA ARG A 554 -22.15 19.49 -23.00
C ARG A 554 -21.72 18.17 -23.65
N PRO A 555 -22.52 17.55 -24.54
CA PRO A 555 -22.08 16.40 -25.34
C PRO A 555 -20.77 16.71 -26.08
N GLY A 556 -19.79 15.80 -26.00
CA GLY A 556 -18.45 16.01 -26.57
C GLY A 556 -17.55 17.00 -25.82
N GLY A 557 -18.01 17.61 -24.72
CA GLY A 557 -17.18 18.49 -23.88
C GLY A 557 -16.09 17.74 -23.11
N ARG A 558 -14.99 18.43 -22.79
CA ARG A 558 -13.91 17.92 -21.93
C ARG A 558 -14.46 17.40 -20.61
N ILE A 559 -13.98 16.24 -20.16
CA ILE A 559 -14.41 15.63 -18.90
C ILE A 559 -13.64 16.26 -17.74
N HIS A 560 -14.39 16.88 -16.81
CA HIS A 560 -13.84 17.57 -15.64
C HIS A 560 -14.54 17.19 -14.32
N GLY A 561 -15.67 16.49 -14.36
CA GLY A 561 -16.42 16.13 -13.14
C GLY A 561 -15.80 15.01 -12.30
N VAL A 562 -15.01 14.14 -12.92
CA VAL A 562 -14.36 12.96 -12.32
C VAL A 562 -12.86 12.92 -12.61
N TRP A 563 -12.14 12.11 -11.86
CA TRP A 563 -10.69 11.90 -11.99
C TRP A 563 -10.33 11.04 -13.21
N PRO A 564 -9.23 11.33 -13.93
CA PRO A 564 -8.68 10.47 -14.98
C PRO A 564 -7.99 9.22 -14.40
N GLY A 565 -8.80 8.28 -13.90
CA GLY A 565 -8.34 7.03 -13.30
C GLY A 565 -9.33 6.44 -12.30
N SER A 566 -8.96 5.35 -11.65
CA SER A 566 -9.80 4.68 -10.65
C SER A 566 -9.83 5.44 -9.31
N ALA A 567 -10.77 5.04 -8.43
CA ALA A 567 -10.73 5.45 -7.01
C ALA A 567 -9.40 5.09 -6.32
N GLY A 568 -8.82 3.94 -6.67
CA GLY A 568 -7.48 3.54 -6.21
C GLY A 568 -6.39 4.48 -6.70
N HIS A 569 -6.45 4.88 -7.98
CA HIS A 569 -5.48 5.79 -8.59
C HIS A 569 -5.50 7.17 -7.92
N VAL A 570 -6.67 7.81 -7.75
CA VAL A 570 -6.75 9.11 -7.07
C VAL A 570 -6.33 9.04 -5.59
N THR A 571 -6.63 7.92 -4.92
CA THR A 571 -6.19 7.69 -3.53
C THR A 571 -4.66 7.59 -3.44
N ALA A 572 -4.03 6.86 -4.34
CA ALA A 572 -2.57 6.70 -4.38
C ALA A 572 -1.88 8.04 -4.70
N VAL A 573 -2.33 8.73 -5.76
CA VAL A 573 -1.76 10.01 -6.21
C VAL A 573 -1.90 11.11 -5.16
N ARG A 574 -3.02 11.17 -4.43
CA ARG A 574 -3.22 12.18 -3.37
C ARG A 574 -2.59 11.81 -2.03
N ARG A 575 -2.02 10.61 -1.86
CA ARG A 575 -1.40 10.18 -0.60
C ARG A 575 -0.25 11.10 -0.19
N GLU A 576 0.63 11.45 -1.12
CA GLU A 576 1.76 12.36 -0.91
C GLU A 576 1.75 13.48 -1.95
N PRO A 577 1.78 14.77 -1.56
CA PRO A 577 1.85 15.87 -2.50
C PRO A 577 3.14 15.84 -3.34
N ARG A 578 3.00 16.09 -4.65
CA ARG A 578 4.10 16.38 -5.57
C ARG A 578 4.60 17.82 -5.33
N TRP A 579 5.43 18.01 -4.32
CA TRP A 579 5.88 19.34 -3.86
C TRP A 579 6.65 20.13 -4.92
N GLU A 580 7.21 19.46 -5.92
CA GLU A 580 8.00 20.01 -7.03
C GLU A 580 7.14 20.65 -8.15
N ASP A 581 5.84 20.37 -8.18
CA ASP A 581 4.91 20.92 -9.19
C ASP A 581 4.36 22.31 -8.81
N TRP A 582 4.69 22.80 -7.61
CA TRP A 582 4.18 24.02 -6.99
C TRP A 582 5.20 25.14 -6.90
N GLU A 583 4.71 26.35 -7.08
CA GLU A 583 5.43 27.61 -6.90
C GLU A 583 5.12 28.18 -5.51
N TYR A 584 6.13 28.74 -4.84
CA TYR A 584 6.03 29.22 -3.45
C TYR A 584 6.69 30.60 -3.30
N THR A 585 6.04 31.49 -2.55
CA THR A 585 6.69 32.70 -1.99
C THR A 585 6.77 32.59 -0.47
N TYR A 586 7.64 33.38 0.17
CA TYR A 586 7.92 33.30 1.61
C TYR A 586 7.59 34.60 2.36
N LEU A 587 7.46 34.51 3.67
CA LEU A 587 7.22 35.66 4.56
C LEU A 587 8.53 36.41 4.88
N GLY A 588 8.45 37.74 4.93
CA GLY A 588 9.56 38.63 5.25
C GLY A 588 10.19 39.29 4.02
N ASN A 589 11.10 40.24 4.26
CA ASN A 589 11.69 41.10 3.22
C ASN A 589 12.89 40.45 2.49
N SER A 590 12.92 39.11 2.39
CA SER A 590 13.98 38.38 1.71
C SER A 590 13.46 37.09 1.08
N ASP A 591 13.83 36.83 -0.18
CA ASP A 591 13.51 35.57 -0.89
C ASP A 591 14.23 34.32 -0.34
N ASN A 592 14.93 34.47 0.79
CA ASN A 592 15.61 33.38 1.45
C ASN A 592 14.61 32.48 2.20
N ARG A 593 14.18 31.42 1.50
CA ARG A 593 13.34 30.30 2.00
C ARG A 593 13.73 29.72 3.36
N PHE A 594 14.96 29.94 3.83
CA PHE A 594 15.45 29.42 5.10
C PHE A 594 15.23 30.38 6.29
N ALA A 595 14.95 31.67 6.04
CA ALA A 595 14.85 32.72 7.05
C ALA A 595 13.78 32.41 8.12
N TRP A 596 12.55 32.12 7.67
CA TRP A 596 11.48 31.68 8.56
C TRP A 596 11.70 30.25 9.09
N TYR A 597 12.24 29.38 8.24
CA TYR A 597 12.34 27.94 8.50
C TYR A 597 13.26 27.61 9.67
N PHE A 598 14.45 28.20 9.72
CA PHE A 598 15.35 28.05 10.86
C PHE A 598 15.06 29.06 11.98
N GLY A 599 14.47 30.22 11.65
CA GLY A 599 14.15 31.24 12.65
C GLY A 599 15.41 31.78 13.34
N ASN A 600 15.42 31.74 14.67
CA ASN A 600 16.59 32.09 15.49
C ASN A 600 17.60 30.94 15.64
N GLY A 601 17.31 29.76 15.06
CA GLY A 601 18.16 28.57 15.12
C GLY A 601 17.90 27.65 16.33
N TRP A 602 16.99 28.04 17.24
CA TRP A 602 16.65 27.28 18.45
C TRP A 602 15.30 26.57 18.33
N THR A 603 15.07 25.58 19.17
CA THR A 603 13.76 24.99 19.49
C THR A 603 13.17 25.62 20.77
N SER A 604 11.84 25.58 20.92
CA SER A 604 11.17 26.14 22.10
C SER A 604 11.54 25.44 23.41
N LYS A 605 11.96 24.18 23.33
CA LYS A 605 12.48 23.42 24.48
C LYS A 605 13.84 23.91 24.98
N GLU A 606 14.72 24.38 24.10
CA GLU A 606 16.06 24.87 24.51
C GLU A 606 15.99 26.17 25.31
N ALA A 607 14.88 26.91 25.19
CA ALA A 607 14.57 28.09 25.99
C ALA A 607 13.81 27.80 27.30
N ASP A 608 13.31 26.57 27.50
CA ASP A 608 12.64 26.14 28.73
C ASP A 608 13.61 25.32 29.61
N PRO A 609 14.10 25.86 30.74
CA PRO A 609 15.05 25.15 31.61
C PRO A 609 14.45 23.91 32.31
N ASN A 610 13.14 23.66 32.17
CA ASN A 610 12.45 22.49 32.68
C ASN A 610 12.25 21.40 31.61
N SER A 611 12.61 21.66 30.35
CA SER A 611 12.41 20.74 29.24
C SER A 611 13.52 19.70 29.12
N ASP A 612 13.12 18.43 29.07
CA ASP A 612 14.02 17.33 28.69
C ASP A 612 14.34 17.41 27.19
N MET A 613 15.49 18.03 26.91
CA MET A 613 16.16 18.08 25.60
C MET A 613 16.71 16.72 25.15
N THR A 614 16.88 15.80 26.09
CA THR A 614 17.43 14.46 25.90
C THR A 614 16.34 13.39 25.91
N ASN A 615 15.08 13.72 25.63
CA ASN A 615 13.95 12.79 25.81
C ASN A 615 13.97 11.52 24.94
N TYR A 616 14.89 11.45 23.97
CA TYR A 616 15.23 10.27 23.18
C TYR A 616 16.19 9.30 23.88
N LEU A 617 16.91 9.74 24.92
CA LEU A 617 17.66 8.91 25.85
C LEU A 617 16.69 8.40 26.92
N ARG A 618 16.50 7.08 26.96
CA ARG A 618 15.48 6.41 27.78
C ARG A 618 15.97 5.07 28.27
N LEU A 619 15.38 4.55 29.35
CA LEU A 619 15.69 3.20 29.82
C LEU A 619 15.15 2.16 28.80
N PRO A 620 15.84 1.02 28.58
CA PRO A 620 15.35 -0.01 27.68
C PRO A 620 13.96 -0.52 28.07
N GLY A 621 12.95 -0.16 27.28
CA GLY A 621 11.53 -0.50 27.52
C GLY A 621 10.61 0.71 27.68
N GLU A 622 11.13 1.90 28.02
CA GLU A 622 10.33 3.12 28.08
C GLU A 622 9.91 3.59 26.68
N THR A 623 8.59 3.69 26.44
CA THR A 623 8.06 4.27 25.20
C THR A 623 8.00 5.79 25.28
N LEU A 624 8.63 6.48 24.33
CA LEU A 624 8.48 7.92 24.09
C LEU A 624 6.99 8.34 24.04
N ASP A 625 6.58 9.30 24.89
CA ASP A 625 5.49 10.20 24.50
C ASP A 625 6.07 11.19 23.48
N PRO A 626 5.61 11.19 22.22
CA PRO A 626 6.34 11.90 21.17
C PRO A 626 6.20 13.44 21.24
N GLY A 627 5.31 13.98 22.10
CA GLY A 627 5.04 15.42 22.22
C GLY A 627 4.25 15.98 21.02
N PRO A 628 3.54 17.12 21.13
CA PRO A 628 2.44 17.51 20.22
C PRO A 628 2.73 17.37 18.71
N TYR A 629 3.91 17.78 18.23
CA TYR A 629 4.25 17.72 16.80
C TYR A 629 4.48 16.29 16.26
N ILE A 630 5.04 15.40 17.09
CA ILE A 630 5.16 13.98 16.77
C ILE A 630 3.94 13.21 17.29
N ARG A 631 3.07 13.80 18.13
CA ARG A 631 1.72 13.34 18.46
C ARG A 631 0.77 13.54 17.30
N GLU A 632 0.83 14.62 16.52
CA GLU A 632 0.15 14.62 15.21
C GLU A 632 0.70 13.50 14.33
N ARG A 633 2.04 13.34 14.31
CA ARG A 633 2.68 12.24 13.60
C ARG A 633 2.44 10.85 14.22
N SER A 634 1.81 10.72 15.40
CA SER A 634 1.56 9.44 16.09
C SER A 634 0.12 9.23 16.57
N THR A 635 -0.78 10.17 16.31
CA THR A 635 -2.19 9.91 16.01
C THR A 635 -2.32 9.58 14.52
N GLU A 636 -1.57 10.26 13.64
CA GLU A 636 -1.30 9.75 12.29
C GLU A 636 -0.59 8.39 12.37
N MET A 637 0.52 8.20 13.11
CA MET A 637 1.09 6.85 13.37
C MET A 637 0.40 6.05 14.51
N ALA A 638 -0.89 6.28 14.81
CA ALA A 638 -1.72 5.34 15.58
C ALA A 638 -2.95 4.89 14.78
N ALA A 639 -3.68 5.82 14.16
CA ALA A 639 -4.66 5.51 13.11
C ALA A 639 -4.00 4.89 11.87
N HIS A 640 -2.72 5.21 11.66
CA HIS A 640 -1.85 4.75 10.58
C HIS A 640 -0.50 4.32 11.16
N LYS A 641 -0.53 3.57 12.29
CA LYS A 641 0.65 2.85 12.81
C LYS A 641 1.35 2.18 11.62
N PRO A 642 2.62 2.50 11.33
CA PRO A 642 3.38 1.65 10.44
C PRO A 642 3.32 0.24 11.04
N PRO A 643 3.10 -0.82 10.25
CA PRO A 643 3.54 -2.13 10.71
C PRO A 643 5.00 -1.95 11.15
N PRO A 644 5.42 -2.54 12.28
CA PRO A 644 6.73 -2.27 12.86
C PRO A 644 7.79 -2.36 11.76
N GLN A 645 8.76 -1.43 11.74
CA GLN A 645 9.90 -1.61 10.86
C GLN A 645 10.47 -3.01 11.12
N HIS A 646 10.80 -3.70 10.03
CA HIS A 646 10.82 -5.17 9.93
C HIS A 646 9.42 -5.82 9.86
N TYR A 647 8.59 -5.34 8.93
CA TYR A 647 8.41 -6.11 7.70
C TYR A 647 8.28 -5.17 6.49
N GLU A 648 9.10 -5.41 5.46
CA GLU A 648 8.80 -4.84 4.14
C GLU A 648 7.47 -5.42 3.63
N SER A 649 6.64 -4.61 2.97
CA SER A 649 5.28 -5.02 2.59
C SER A 649 5.30 -6.13 1.54
N GLY A 650 5.17 -7.38 1.98
CA GLY A 650 5.05 -8.57 1.13
C GLY A 650 3.74 -8.67 0.31
N VAL A 651 3.04 -7.56 0.11
CA VAL A 651 1.83 -7.47 -0.72
C VAL A 651 2.24 -6.89 -2.06
N GLU A 652 1.88 -7.56 -3.15
CA GLU A 652 2.18 -7.13 -4.51
C GLU A 652 1.37 -5.86 -4.85
N PRO A 653 2.02 -4.72 -5.17
CA PRO A 653 1.32 -3.51 -5.56
C PRO A 653 0.67 -3.70 -6.93
N PRO A 654 -0.49 -3.07 -7.19
CA PRO A 654 -1.14 -3.07 -8.50
C PRO A 654 -0.18 -2.72 -9.64
N ASN A 655 -0.39 -3.28 -10.84
CA ASN A 655 0.51 -3.10 -12.00
C ASN A 655 0.70 -1.63 -12.40
N ASP A 656 -0.26 -0.75 -12.14
CA ASP A 656 -0.21 0.70 -12.34
C ASP A 656 0.65 1.45 -11.29
N GLN A 657 0.94 0.80 -10.16
CA GLN A 657 1.88 1.28 -9.12
C GLN A 657 3.26 0.62 -9.23
N GLN A 658 3.46 -0.27 -10.21
CA GLN A 658 4.76 -0.89 -10.46
C GLN A 658 5.58 -0.01 -11.40
N HIS A 659 6.79 0.36 -10.98
CA HIS A 659 7.70 1.13 -11.82
C HIS A 659 8.04 0.37 -13.12
N PRO A 660 8.06 1.03 -14.29
CA PRO A 660 8.39 0.37 -15.56
C PRO A 660 9.89 0.01 -15.60
N VAL A 661 10.18 -1.27 -15.41
CA VAL A 661 11.55 -1.81 -15.38
C VAL A 661 12.03 -2.22 -16.77
N ARG A 662 13.28 -1.88 -17.15
CA ARG A 662 13.88 -2.39 -18.39
C ARG A 662 14.14 -3.89 -18.23
N TRP A 663 13.76 -4.70 -19.22
CA TRP A 663 13.88 -6.17 -19.14
C TRP A 663 15.26 -6.62 -18.64
N HIS A 664 16.34 -6.16 -19.27
CA HIS A 664 17.74 -6.48 -18.94
C HIS A 664 18.26 -5.92 -17.60
N ARG A 665 17.42 -5.25 -16.80
CA ARG A 665 17.72 -4.75 -15.43
C ARG A 665 16.69 -5.19 -14.39
N SER A 666 15.58 -5.76 -14.85
CA SER A 666 14.49 -6.23 -14.00
C SER A 666 14.95 -7.31 -13.01
N THR A 667 14.21 -7.43 -11.91
CA THR A 667 14.30 -8.56 -10.98
C THR A 667 14.31 -9.91 -11.70
N PHE A 668 13.35 -10.15 -12.60
CA PHE A 668 13.19 -11.43 -13.29
C PHE A 668 14.40 -11.80 -14.15
N TYR A 669 14.96 -10.85 -14.91
CA TYR A 669 16.18 -11.07 -15.68
C TYR A 669 17.36 -11.42 -14.76
N ASN A 670 17.57 -10.65 -13.68
CA ASN A 670 18.71 -10.89 -12.80
C ASN A 670 18.58 -12.20 -12.00
N MET A 671 17.38 -12.60 -11.59
CA MET A 671 17.12 -13.92 -11.00
C MET A 671 17.28 -15.05 -12.02
N THR A 672 17.02 -14.80 -13.30
CA THR A 672 17.33 -15.75 -14.39
C THR A 672 18.84 -15.90 -14.61
N ILE A 673 19.61 -14.80 -14.61
CA ILE A 673 21.08 -14.86 -14.68
C ILE A 673 21.67 -15.55 -13.43
N LEU A 674 21.18 -15.24 -12.23
CA LEU A 674 21.58 -15.95 -11.01
C LEU A 674 21.23 -17.45 -11.08
N GLY A 675 20.06 -17.77 -11.63
CA GLY A 675 19.63 -19.13 -11.94
C GLY A 675 20.58 -19.84 -12.92
N LEU A 676 20.97 -19.21 -14.03
CA LEU A 676 21.90 -19.79 -15.00
C LEU A 676 23.31 -19.97 -14.42
N CYS A 677 23.81 -19.04 -13.60
CA CYS A 677 25.02 -19.24 -12.79
C CYS A 677 24.87 -20.45 -11.85
N ASN A 678 23.68 -20.62 -11.27
CA ASN A 678 23.36 -21.76 -10.40
C ASN A 678 23.36 -23.09 -11.13
N LEU A 679 22.67 -23.18 -12.26
CA LEU A 679 22.67 -24.36 -13.11
C LEU A 679 24.11 -24.72 -13.47
N ALA A 680 24.87 -23.76 -14.00
CA ALA A 680 26.25 -23.96 -14.44
C ALA A 680 27.18 -24.45 -13.31
N ALA A 681 27.16 -23.83 -12.13
CA ALA A 681 28.11 -24.12 -11.05
C ALA A 681 27.57 -25.14 -10.00
N PRO A 682 26.83 -24.74 -8.94
CA PRO A 682 26.37 -25.68 -7.90
C PRO A 682 25.33 -26.70 -8.40
N GLY A 683 24.60 -26.40 -9.47
CA GLY A 683 23.62 -27.30 -10.08
C GLY A 683 24.28 -28.51 -10.75
N ILE A 684 25.33 -28.28 -11.56
CA ILE A 684 26.16 -29.37 -12.10
C ILE A 684 26.96 -30.07 -10.99
N TRP A 685 27.39 -29.37 -9.94
CA TRP A 685 27.99 -30.01 -8.76
C TRP A 685 27.01 -30.96 -8.05
N GLY A 686 25.76 -30.53 -7.86
CA GLY A 686 24.68 -31.37 -7.35
C GLY A 686 24.36 -32.52 -8.30
N ALA A 687 24.43 -32.31 -9.62
CA ALA A 687 24.26 -33.34 -10.64
C ALA A 687 25.29 -34.47 -10.51
N MET A 688 26.56 -34.16 -10.22
CA MET A 688 27.59 -35.17 -10.00
C MET A 688 27.35 -35.97 -8.71
N ASN A 689 26.98 -35.29 -7.63
CA ASN A 689 26.76 -35.93 -6.33
C ASN A 689 25.46 -36.75 -6.25
N SER A 690 24.41 -36.32 -6.94
CA SER A 690 23.09 -36.99 -6.97
C SER A 690 23.07 -38.33 -7.70
N LEU A 691 24.12 -38.67 -8.47
CA LEU A 691 24.33 -40.02 -9.00
C LEU A 691 24.88 -41.00 -7.93
N GLY A 692 25.14 -40.50 -6.72
CA GLY A 692 25.78 -41.22 -5.61
C GLY A 692 27.30 -41.25 -5.76
N ALA A 693 28.04 -40.89 -4.69
CA ALA A 693 29.49 -40.93 -4.65
C ALA A 693 30.21 -40.19 -5.81
N GLY A 694 29.66 -39.06 -6.31
CA GLY A 694 30.20 -38.36 -7.48
C GLY A 694 30.17 -39.18 -8.79
N GLY A 695 29.35 -40.23 -8.85
CA GLY A 695 29.37 -41.22 -9.92
C GLY A 695 30.45 -42.32 -9.79
N ALA A 696 31.18 -42.37 -8.68
CA ALA A 696 32.13 -43.45 -8.36
C ALA A 696 31.41 -44.73 -7.86
N ALA A 697 32.19 -45.79 -7.65
CA ALA A 697 31.71 -47.08 -7.13
C ALA A 697 31.83 -47.23 -5.59
N LYS A 698 32.51 -46.29 -4.91
CA LYS A 698 32.61 -46.21 -3.44
C LYS A 698 32.58 -44.73 -3.02
N PRO A 699 31.91 -44.36 -1.91
CA PRO A 699 31.78 -42.97 -1.47
C PRO A 699 33.08 -42.34 -0.99
N ASN A 700 33.98 -43.11 -0.37
CA ASN A 700 35.03 -42.64 0.53
C ASN A 700 35.85 -41.44 0.01
N LEU A 701 36.46 -41.56 -1.18
CA LEU A 701 37.32 -40.50 -1.75
C LEU A 701 36.53 -39.22 -2.07
N ILE A 702 35.32 -39.36 -2.63
CA ILE A 702 34.51 -38.22 -3.06
C ILE A 702 33.86 -37.54 -1.85
N ASN A 703 33.41 -38.32 -0.86
CA ASN A 703 32.91 -37.80 0.41
C ASN A 703 34.04 -37.07 1.18
N ALA A 704 35.27 -37.58 1.19
CA ALA A 704 36.42 -36.86 1.75
C ALA A 704 36.76 -35.56 0.97
N ALA A 705 36.68 -35.58 -0.37
CA ALA A 705 36.87 -34.39 -1.20
C ALA A 705 35.76 -33.34 -0.99
N ASN A 706 34.51 -33.77 -0.84
CA ASN A 706 33.39 -32.88 -0.48
C ASN A 706 33.60 -32.29 0.92
N ALA A 707 34.04 -33.08 1.90
CA ALA A 707 34.35 -32.58 3.24
C ALA A 707 35.44 -31.49 3.20
N LEU A 708 36.51 -31.67 2.42
CA LEU A 708 37.54 -30.65 2.17
C LEU A 708 36.96 -29.39 1.51
N THR A 709 36.10 -29.56 0.50
CA THR A 709 35.38 -28.45 -0.16
C THR A 709 34.61 -27.64 0.88
N PHE A 710 33.80 -28.29 1.71
CA PHE A 710 32.97 -27.64 2.71
C PHE A 710 33.78 -27.01 3.86
N CYS A 711 34.88 -27.62 4.31
CA CYS A 711 35.80 -27.00 5.27
C CYS A 711 36.34 -25.65 4.77
N LEU A 712 36.70 -25.57 3.48
CA LEU A 712 37.16 -24.33 2.85
C LEU A 712 36.01 -23.36 2.53
N MET A 713 34.78 -23.86 2.37
CA MET A 713 33.58 -23.02 2.31
C MET A 713 33.27 -22.35 3.65
N VAL A 714 33.49 -22.99 4.82
CA VAL A 714 33.32 -22.33 6.13
C VAL A 714 34.18 -21.06 6.20
N VAL A 715 35.47 -21.18 5.87
CA VAL A 715 36.43 -20.07 5.89
C VAL A 715 36.07 -19.01 4.85
N SER A 716 35.84 -19.39 3.60
CA SER A 716 35.57 -18.43 2.53
C SER A 716 34.22 -17.73 2.68
N CYS A 717 33.15 -18.41 3.14
CA CYS A 717 31.87 -17.79 3.51
C CYS A 717 32.07 -16.68 4.56
N TYR A 718 32.81 -16.97 5.63
CA TYR A 718 33.02 -16.03 6.74
C TYR A 718 33.78 -14.76 6.31
N PHE A 719 34.80 -14.89 5.44
CA PHE A 719 35.53 -13.75 4.90
C PHE A 719 34.93 -13.13 3.62
N SER A 720 33.78 -13.63 3.14
CA SER A 720 33.18 -13.16 1.87
C SER A 720 32.71 -11.70 1.90
N SER A 721 32.31 -11.19 3.07
CA SER A 721 31.94 -9.77 3.24
C SER A 721 33.14 -8.84 3.00
N ALA A 722 34.32 -9.21 3.53
CA ALA A 722 35.58 -8.51 3.26
C ALA A 722 35.94 -8.53 1.77
N LEU A 723 35.72 -9.64 1.07
CA LEU A 723 35.98 -9.73 -0.37
C LEU A 723 35.01 -8.87 -1.20
N VAL A 724 33.72 -8.84 -0.84
CA VAL A 724 32.69 -8.01 -1.49
C VAL A 724 33.01 -6.52 -1.43
N HIS A 725 33.66 -6.04 -0.37
CA HIS A 725 34.13 -4.65 -0.28
C HIS A 725 35.10 -4.28 -1.45
N TYR A 726 35.98 -5.20 -1.85
CA TYR A 726 36.98 -4.94 -2.90
C TYR A 726 36.47 -5.18 -4.33
N ILE A 727 35.75 -6.29 -4.58
CA ILE A 727 35.35 -6.69 -5.96
C ILE A 727 33.85 -6.50 -6.25
N GLY A 728 33.06 -6.10 -5.24
CA GLY A 728 31.60 -5.98 -5.32
C GLY A 728 30.88 -7.33 -5.42
N ILE A 729 29.58 -7.34 -5.09
CA ILE A 729 28.78 -8.58 -5.07
C ILE A 729 28.76 -9.32 -6.43
N LYS A 730 28.83 -8.58 -7.54
CA LYS A 730 28.93 -9.16 -8.90
C LYS A 730 30.30 -9.81 -9.13
N GLY A 731 31.40 -9.20 -8.67
CA GLY A 731 32.73 -9.79 -8.75
C GLY A 731 32.83 -11.05 -7.91
N ALA A 732 32.24 -11.04 -6.71
CA ALA A 732 32.15 -12.20 -5.82
C ALA A 732 31.40 -13.38 -6.48
N LEU A 733 30.23 -13.14 -7.10
CA LEU A 733 29.50 -14.19 -7.82
C LEU A 733 30.31 -14.77 -8.99
N ILE A 734 30.96 -13.92 -9.81
CA ILE A 734 31.79 -14.37 -10.94
C ILE A 734 32.97 -15.21 -10.43
N PHE A 735 33.76 -14.69 -9.48
CA PHE A 735 34.86 -15.41 -8.84
C PHE A 735 34.40 -16.78 -8.32
N GLY A 736 33.24 -16.80 -7.66
CA GLY A 736 32.71 -18.00 -7.04
C GLY A 736 32.39 -19.16 -7.99
N THR A 737 32.10 -18.88 -9.27
CA THR A 737 31.86 -19.93 -10.28
C THR A 737 33.13 -20.68 -10.72
N ILE A 738 34.33 -20.10 -10.54
CA ILE A 738 35.55 -20.55 -11.22
C ILE A 738 36.04 -21.93 -10.72
N GLY A 739 35.96 -22.21 -9.42
CA GLY A 739 36.50 -23.43 -8.81
C GLY A 739 35.73 -24.72 -9.11
N TYR A 740 34.52 -24.61 -9.66
CA TYR A 740 33.66 -25.77 -9.94
C TYR A 740 34.18 -26.63 -11.12
N ALA A 741 34.61 -26.03 -12.22
CA ALA A 741 35.13 -26.77 -13.38
C ALA A 741 36.42 -27.56 -13.08
N PRO A 742 37.41 -27.04 -12.32
CA PRO A 742 38.53 -27.83 -11.80
C PRO A 742 38.12 -29.07 -11.01
N TYR A 743 37.05 -29.02 -10.21
CA TYR A 743 36.55 -30.19 -9.47
C TYR A 743 35.96 -31.26 -10.40
N ALA A 744 35.14 -30.88 -11.39
CA ALA A 744 34.66 -31.84 -12.39
C ALA A 744 35.80 -32.41 -13.26
N ALA A 745 36.86 -31.65 -13.54
CA ALA A 745 38.07 -32.14 -14.20
C ALA A 745 38.84 -33.15 -13.32
N GLY A 746 38.87 -32.94 -12.00
CA GLY A 746 39.32 -33.92 -11.02
C GLY A 746 38.53 -35.22 -11.10
N LEU A 747 37.19 -35.16 -11.00
CA LEU A 747 36.32 -36.34 -11.09
C LEU A 747 36.43 -37.06 -12.44
N TYR A 748 36.52 -36.32 -13.56
CA TYR A 748 36.78 -36.88 -14.90
C TYR A 748 38.09 -37.66 -14.94
N THR A 749 39.20 -37.06 -14.50
CA THR A 749 40.52 -37.70 -14.57
C THR A 749 40.65 -38.86 -13.58
N ASN A 750 39.98 -38.81 -12.43
CA ASN A 750 39.84 -39.95 -11.53
C ASN A 750 39.08 -41.10 -12.19
N ASN A 751 37.89 -40.82 -12.75
CA ASN A 751 37.07 -41.83 -13.41
C ASN A 751 37.79 -42.47 -14.61
N ARG A 752 38.48 -41.66 -15.44
CA ARG A 752 39.11 -42.13 -16.69
C ARG A 752 40.52 -42.68 -16.52
N PHE A 753 41.31 -42.20 -15.57
CA PHE A 753 42.74 -42.51 -15.43
C PHE A 753 43.19 -42.90 -14.00
N GLY A 754 42.34 -42.75 -12.97
CA GLY A 754 42.69 -43.05 -11.57
C GLY A 754 43.37 -41.91 -10.80
N ASN A 755 43.44 -40.70 -11.36
CA ASN A 755 44.11 -39.56 -10.72
C ASN A 755 43.33 -39.06 -9.49
N GLU A 756 43.79 -39.35 -8.26
CA GLU A 756 43.12 -38.89 -7.03
C GLU A 756 43.50 -37.45 -6.63
N TRP A 757 44.76 -37.05 -6.82
CA TRP A 757 45.28 -35.75 -6.36
C TRP A 757 44.53 -34.55 -6.97
N LEU A 758 44.09 -34.65 -8.23
CA LEU A 758 43.35 -33.57 -8.89
C LEU A 758 41.90 -33.45 -8.40
N VAL A 759 41.33 -34.52 -7.82
CA VAL A 759 40.04 -34.44 -7.11
C VAL A 759 40.20 -33.56 -5.87
N LEU A 760 41.28 -33.76 -5.09
CA LEU A 760 41.55 -32.99 -3.87
C LEU A 760 41.93 -31.53 -4.17
N LEU A 761 42.76 -31.28 -5.19
CA LEU A 761 43.06 -29.90 -5.63
C LEU A 761 41.81 -29.21 -6.19
N GLY A 762 41.04 -29.89 -7.04
CA GLY A 762 39.78 -29.39 -7.57
C GLY A 762 38.78 -29.07 -6.45
N ALA A 763 38.67 -29.94 -5.44
CA ALA A 763 37.86 -29.72 -4.25
C ALA A 763 38.31 -28.51 -3.43
N ALA A 764 39.61 -28.29 -3.28
CA ALA A 764 40.13 -27.12 -2.58
C ALA A 764 39.83 -25.81 -3.32
N LEU A 765 40.05 -25.78 -4.64
CA LEU A 765 39.70 -24.63 -5.50
C LEU A 765 38.19 -24.37 -5.50
N CYS A 766 37.38 -25.43 -5.59
CA CYS A 766 35.93 -25.36 -5.48
C CYS A 766 35.50 -24.85 -4.11
N GLY A 767 36.13 -25.28 -3.00
CA GLY A 767 35.76 -24.85 -1.66
C GLY A 767 35.99 -23.35 -1.43
N ILE A 768 37.13 -22.83 -1.92
CA ILE A 768 37.47 -21.40 -1.84
C ILE A 768 36.53 -20.55 -2.70
N SER A 769 36.18 -20.98 -3.92
CA SER A 769 35.26 -20.21 -4.77
C SER A 769 33.81 -20.36 -4.33
N ALA A 770 33.37 -21.56 -3.96
CA ALA A 770 31.98 -21.85 -3.64
C ALA A 770 31.49 -21.07 -2.42
N GLY A 771 32.28 -20.89 -1.35
CA GLY A 771 31.81 -20.11 -0.19
C GLY A 771 31.50 -18.65 -0.57
N VAL A 772 32.32 -18.07 -1.44
CA VAL A 772 32.08 -16.75 -2.04
C VAL A 772 30.86 -16.76 -2.98
N PHE A 773 30.71 -17.80 -3.80
CA PHE A 773 29.53 -17.96 -4.67
C PHE A 773 28.24 -17.95 -3.86
N TRP A 774 28.14 -18.87 -2.88
CA TRP A 774 26.92 -19.11 -2.13
C TRP A 774 26.53 -17.94 -1.22
N MET A 775 27.51 -17.22 -0.65
CA MET A 775 27.24 -15.98 0.07
C MET A 775 26.70 -14.91 -0.89
N ALA A 776 27.39 -14.67 -2.02
CA ALA A 776 27.00 -13.63 -2.97
C ALA A 776 25.63 -13.91 -3.59
N GLU A 777 25.38 -15.16 -3.95
CA GLU A 777 24.09 -15.70 -4.37
C GLU A 777 22.99 -15.45 -3.35
N ALA A 778 23.18 -15.84 -2.08
CA ALA A 778 22.15 -15.69 -1.06
C ALA A 778 21.81 -14.21 -0.80
N ALA A 779 22.82 -13.32 -0.80
CA ALA A 779 22.61 -11.88 -0.73
C ALA A 779 21.82 -11.34 -1.94
N ILE A 780 22.17 -11.76 -3.16
CA ILE A 780 21.44 -11.37 -4.39
C ILE A 780 20.00 -11.90 -4.36
N ALA A 781 19.79 -13.18 -4.02
CA ALA A 781 18.48 -13.83 -4.02
C ALA A 781 17.49 -13.25 -3.02
N ILE A 782 17.96 -12.66 -1.91
CA ILE A 782 17.10 -11.99 -0.91
C ILE A 782 16.89 -10.50 -1.25
N ALA A 783 17.94 -9.80 -1.69
CA ALA A 783 17.89 -8.33 -1.87
C ALA A 783 17.42 -7.86 -3.25
N TYR A 784 17.63 -8.64 -4.32
CA TYR A 784 17.18 -8.23 -5.66
C TYR A 784 15.66 -8.32 -5.82
N PRO A 785 14.95 -9.35 -5.31
CA PRO A 785 13.49 -9.42 -5.45
C PRO A 785 12.72 -8.43 -4.58
N GLU A 786 11.59 -7.99 -5.13
CA GLU A 786 10.63 -7.19 -4.39
C GLU A 786 10.01 -8.00 -3.22
N PRO A 787 9.60 -7.37 -2.11
CA PRO A 787 9.31 -8.08 -0.86
C PRO A 787 8.14 -9.08 -0.94
N TRP A 788 7.23 -8.87 -1.89
CA TRP A 788 6.06 -9.71 -2.19
C TRP A 788 6.33 -10.83 -3.21
N ASN A 789 7.51 -10.82 -3.80
CA ASN A 789 7.94 -11.69 -4.89
C ASN A 789 9.08 -12.62 -4.45
N ARG A 790 9.48 -12.55 -3.17
CA ARG A 790 10.67 -13.26 -2.64
C ARG A 790 10.51 -14.77 -2.67
N GLY A 791 9.44 -15.36 -2.11
CA GLY A 791 9.22 -16.81 -2.14
C GLY A 791 9.07 -17.37 -3.57
N LYS A 792 8.39 -16.64 -4.46
CA LYS A 792 8.31 -16.93 -5.91
C LYS A 792 9.69 -16.90 -6.57
N ALA A 793 10.46 -15.82 -6.38
CA ALA A 793 11.80 -15.67 -6.96
C ALA A 793 12.80 -16.69 -6.39
N LEU A 794 12.64 -17.04 -5.11
CA LEU A 794 13.40 -18.08 -4.41
C LEU A 794 13.10 -19.46 -5.02
N GLY A 795 11.83 -19.82 -5.22
CA GLY A 795 11.45 -21.05 -5.93
C GLY A 795 11.98 -21.08 -7.37
N TYR A 796 11.87 -19.96 -8.08
CA TYR A 796 12.32 -19.83 -9.47
C TYR A 796 13.84 -19.99 -9.63
N TRP A 797 14.68 -19.31 -8.84
CA TRP A 797 16.15 -19.49 -8.90
C TRP A 797 16.56 -20.91 -8.47
N LEU A 798 15.98 -21.44 -7.38
CA LEU A 798 16.30 -22.78 -6.88
C LEU A 798 15.96 -23.88 -7.91
N THR A 799 14.97 -23.62 -8.77
CA THR A 799 14.62 -24.52 -9.89
C THR A 799 15.79 -24.71 -10.86
N TYR A 800 16.63 -23.70 -11.10
CA TYR A 800 17.82 -23.86 -11.94
C TYR A 800 18.91 -24.70 -11.28
N ARG A 801 19.10 -24.58 -9.96
CA ARG A 801 20.00 -25.48 -9.20
C ARG A 801 19.58 -26.94 -9.38
N LEU A 802 18.30 -27.22 -9.13
CA LEU A 802 17.74 -28.57 -9.23
C LEU A 802 17.65 -29.06 -10.69
N SER A 803 17.56 -28.16 -11.67
CA SER A 803 17.64 -28.52 -13.09
C SER A 803 18.99 -29.16 -13.46
N GLY A 804 20.07 -28.87 -12.73
CA GLY A 804 21.33 -29.60 -12.87
C GLY A 804 21.19 -31.08 -12.50
N GLN A 805 20.60 -31.38 -11.35
CA GLN A 805 20.29 -32.74 -10.90
C GLN A 805 19.34 -33.48 -11.86
N ILE A 806 18.33 -32.79 -12.40
CA ILE A 806 17.40 -33.34 -13.41
C ILE A 806 18.16 -33.66 -14.70
N LEU A 807 18.99 -32.73 -15.21
CA LEU A 807 19.77 -32.90 -16.43
C LEU A 807 20.80 -34.04 -16.29
N GLY A 808 21.55 -34.08 -15.18
CA GLY A 808 22.50 -35.15 -14.90
C GLY A 808 21.83 -36.52 -14.73
N GLY A 809 20.68 -36.55 -14.04
CA GLY A 809 19.85 -37.75 -13.93
C GLY A 809 19.36 -38.26 -15.28
N ALA A 810 18.83 -37.37 -16.13
CA ALA A 810 18.33 -37.70 -17.46
C ALA A 810 19.45 -38.20 -18.40
N ILE A 811 20.59 -37.51 -18.46
CA ILE A 811 21.76 -37.91 -19.25
C ILE A 811 22.28 -39.27 -18.77
N ASN A 812 22.45 -39.46 -17.46
CA ASN A 812 22.96 -40.71 -16.93
C ASN A 812 21.96 -41.87 -17.09
N LEU A 813 20.65 -41.61 -17.02
CA LEU A 813 19.61 -42.61 -17.26
C LEU A 813 19.59 -43.05 -18.72
N GLY A 814 19.59 -42.11 -19.67
CA GLY A 814 19.65 -42.42 -21.11
C GLY A 814 20.91 -43.17 -21.52
N LEU A 815 22.05 -42.93 -20.85
CA LEU A 815 23.32 -43.62 -21.11
C LEU A 815 23.49 -44.97 -20.39
N ASN A 816 22.60 -45.34 -19.45
CA ASN A 816 22.75 -46.56 -18.64
C ASN A 816 21.45 -47.35 -18.43
N ALA A 817 20.37 -47.08 -19.18
CA ALA A 817 19.08 -47.75 -19.00
C ALA A 817 19.18 -49.29 -19.06
N ASP A 818 20.02 -49.81 -19.95
CA ASP A 818 20.25 -51.24 -20.14
C ASP A 818 21.17 -51.87 -19.07
N ARG A 819 21.78 -51.06 -18.20
CA ARG A 819 22.80 -51.50 -17.23
C ARG A 819 22.24 -51.67 -15.83
N ASN A 820 21.87 -52.90 -15.50
CA ASN A 820 21.24 -53.32 -14.24
C ASN A 820 22.20 -53.54 -13.06
N GLU A 821 23.51 -53.52 -13.27
CA GLU A 821 24.53 -53.76 -12.24
C GLU A 821 24.88 -52.53 -11.39
N ALA A 822 25.67 -52.73 -10.33
CA ALA A 822 26.35 -51.67 -9.59
C ALA A 822 27.70 -51.33 -10.24
N GLY A 823 28.07 -50.04 -10.28
CA GLY A 823 29.32 -49.60 -10.92
C GLY A 823 29.50 -48.08 -10.93
N LYS A 824 30.46 -47.60 -11.73
CA LYS A 824 30.75 -46.17 -11.94
C LYS A 824 30.07 -45.61 -13.20
N VAL A 825 29.75 -44.33 -13.15
CA VAL A 825 29.18 -43.53 -14.25
C VAL A 825 30.19 -43.36 -15.39
N SER A 826 29.71 -43.24 -16.63
CA SER A 826 30.54 -43.03 -17.83
C SER A 826 31.31 -41.71 -17.77
N TYR A 827 32.59 -41.73 -18.17
CA TYR A 827 33.45 -40.54 -18.15
C TYR A 827 32.96 -39.41 -19.06
N THR A 828 32.20 -39.73 -20.11
CA THR A 828 31.65 -38.76 -21.08
C THR A 828 30.72 -37.74 -20.42
N VAL A 829 30.04 -38.13 -19.34
CA VAL A 829 29.13 -37.24 -18.60
C VAL A 829 29.89 -36.05 -17.98
N PHE A 830 31.10 -36.29 -17.45
CA PHE A 830 31.92 -35.23 -16.86
C PHE A 830 32.43 -34.22 -17.90
N LEU A 831 32.64 -34.62 -19.16
CA LEU A 831 33.05 -33.69 -20.23
C LEU A 831 31.96 -32.64 -20.50
N VAL A 832 30.70 -33.05 -20.48
CA VAL A 832 29.53 -32.14 -20.58
C VAL A 832 29.46 -31.22 -19.35
N PHE A 833 29.67 -31.78 -18.16
CA PHE A 833 29.66 -31.03 -16.90
C PHE A 833 30.76 -29.96 -16.82
N ILE A 834 32.00 -30.29 -17.23
CA ILE A 834 33.12 -29.33 -17.31
C ILE A 834 32.79 -28.19 -18.28
N ALA A 835 32.24 -28.50 -19.45
CA ALA A 835 31.87 -27.50 -20.45
C ALA A 835 30.77 -26.54 -19.93
N LEU A 836 29.76 -27.06 -19.23
CA LEU A 836 28.70 -26.25 -18.61
C LEU A 836 29.24 -25.38 -17.46
N GLN A 837 30.13 -25.92 -16.62
CA GLN A 837 30.75 -25.16 -15.52
C GLN A 837 31.69 -24.06 -16.03
N ALA A 838 32.44 -24.30 -17.11
CA ALA A 838 33.33 -23.30 -17.72
C ALA A 838 32.61 -22.07 -18.28
N VAL A 839 31.30 -22.18 -18.56
CA VAL A 839 30.44 -21.07 -18.99
C VAL A 839 29.95 -20.20 -17.82
N GLY A 840 30.00 -20.69 -16.58
CA GLY A 840 29.55 -19.99 -15.36
C GLY A 840 30.10 -18.56 -15.19
N PRO A 841 31.42 -18.32 -15.31
CA PRO A 841 31.98 -16.96 -15.20
C PRO A 841 31.45 -15.99 -16.27
N LEU A 842 31.19 -16.50 -17.49
CA LEU A 842 30.67 -15.71 -18.60
C LEU A 842 29.20 -15.33 -18.38
N VAL A 843 28.39 -16.23 -17.82
CA VAL A 843 27.01 -15.92 -17.40
C VAL A 843 27.02 -14.87 -16.28
N GLY A 844 27.95 -14.97 -15.32
CA GLY A 844 28.11 -13.96 -14.27
C GLY A 844 28.40 -12.54 -14.80
N LEU A 845 29.02 -12.39 -15.97
CA LEU A 845 29.20 -11.10 -16.64
C LEU A 845 27.87 -10.46 -17.11
N LEU A 846 26.79 -11.23 -17.28
CA LEU A 846 25.49 -10.73 -17.69
C LEU A 846 24.65 -10.13 -16.55
N LEU A 847 25.05 -10.34 -15.29
CA LEU A 847 24.32 -9.85 -14.11
C LEU A 847 24.36 -8.31 -14.03
N THR A 848 23.26 -7.67 -13.67
CA THR A 848 23.22 -6.23 -13.40
C THR A 848 23.97 -5.92 -12.09
N ARG A 849 24.65 -4.76 -11.99
CA ARG A 849 25.20 -4.30 -10.70
C ARG A 849 24.05 -3.81 -9.80
N PRO A 850 24.06 -4.02 -8.45
CA PRO A 850 22.92 -3.69 -7.57
C PRO A 850 22.30 -2.31 -7.80
N SER A 851 23.13 -1.26 -7.83
CA SER A 851 22.73 0.14 -8.06
C SER A 851 22.18 0.46 -9.46
N LYS A 852 22.11 -0.54 -10.35
CA LYS A 852 21.46 -0.48 -11.68
C LYS A 852 20.31 -1.48 -11.84
N VAL A 853 19.98 -2.27 -10.80
CA VAL A 853 18.80 -3.14 -10.79
C VAL A 853 17.56 -2.26 -10.70
N GLU A 854 16.57 -2.56 -11.53
CA GLU A 854 15.30 -1.85 -11.58
C GLU A 854 14.23 -2.80 -11.00
N ARG A 855 13.80 -2.53 -9.74
CA ARG A 855 12.72 -3.24 -9.05
C ARG A 855 11.37 -2.58 -9.32
N ARG A 856 10.30 -3.37 -9.26
CA ARG A 856 8.92 -2.88 -9.47
C ARG A 856 8.41 -1.98 -8.35
N ASP A 857 8.99 -1.99 -7.14
CA ASP A 857 8.70 -0.99 -6.09
C ASP A 857 9.46 0.34 -6.28
N GLY A 858 10.24 0.50 -7.35
CA GLY A 858 11.06 1.69 -7.58
C GLY A 858 12.24 1.85 -6.60
N LYS A 859 12.40 0.94 -5.63
CA LYS A 859 13.53 0.96 -4.71
C LYS A 859 14.80 0.50 -5.44
N ARG A 860 15.92 1.13 -5.11
CA ARG A 860 17.24 0.67 -5.53
C ARG A 860 17.69 -0.47 -4.64
N VAL A 861 18.38 -1.45 -5.22
CA VAL A 861 19.07 -2.49 -4.45
C VAL A 861 20.43 -1.96 -4.04
N ASP A 862 20.68 -1.85 -2.74
CA ASP A 862 22.03 -1.64 -2.22
C ASP A 862 22.58 -2.94 -1.63
N LEU A 863 23.84 -3.23 -1.96
CA LEU A 863 24.66 -4.31 -1.41
C LEU A 863 26.12 -3.83 -1.31
N SER A 864 26.31 -2.53 -1.12
CA SER A 864 27.63 -1.92 -0.91
C SER A 864 28.04 -2.07 0.55
N ILE A 865 29.29 -2.50 0.76
CA ILE A 865 29.91 -2.58 2.09
C ILE A 865 30.78 -1.35 2.23
N THR A 866 30.20 -0.30 2.80
CA THR A 866 30.84 1.01 3.03
C THR A 866 31.73 1.03 4.29
N GLN A 867 31.52 0.08 5.19
CA GLN A 867 32.29 -0.13 6.41
C GLN A 867 33.63 -0.81 6.12
N ASN A 868 34.60 -0.70 7.04
CA ASN A 868 35.87 -1.41 6.95
C ASN A 868 35.67 -2.95 7.07
N PRO A 869 36.41 -3.79 6.32
CA PRO A 869 36.34 -5.25 6.42
C PRO A 869 36.39 -5.82 7.86
N TRP A 870 37.17 -5.24 8.76
CA TRP A 870 37.25 -5.67 10.16
C TRP A 870 35.97 -5.41 10.96
N PHE A 871 35.20 -4.36 10.61
CA PHE A 871 33.89 -4.11 11.20
C PHE A 871 32.88 -5.19 10.78
N GLU A 872 32.87 -5.56 9.49
CA GLU A 872 31.99 -6.63 9.00
C GLU A 872 32.31 -7.99 9.61
N ILE A 873 33.58 -8.33 9.79
CA ILE A 873 34.02 -9.55 10.49
C ILE A 873 33.53 -9.53 11.94
N ARG A 874 33.72 -8.41 12.67
CA ARG A 874 33.27 -8.23 14.06
C ARG A 874 31.74 -8.37 14.19
N GLU A 875 30.98 -7.72 13.32
CA GLU A 875 29.51 -7.75 13.38
C GLU A 875 28.94 -9.11 12.93
N THR A 876 29.55 -9.76 11.94
CA THR A 876 29.20 -11.15 11.57
C THR A 876 29.43 -12.09 12.76
N THR A 877 30.53 -11.91 13.50
CA THR A 877 30.82 -12.67 14.73
C THR A 877 29.80 -12.37 15.84
N ARG A 878 29.44 -11.10 16.05
CA ARG A 878 28.41 -10.70 17.03
C ARG A 878 27.05 -11.35 16.75
N LEU A 879 26.66 -11.44 15.47
CA LEU A 879 25.39 -12.07 15.07
C LEU A 879 25.43 -13.61 15.21
N PHE A 880 26.58 -14.26 14.99
CA PHE A 880 26.75 -15.69 15.24
C PHE A 880 26.47 -16.05 16.70
N PHE A 881 27.05 -15.29 17.65
CA PHE A 881 26.83 -15.48 19.09
C PHE A 881 25.50 -14.93 19.60
N SER A 882 24.59 -14.45 18.73
CA SER A 882 23.26 -14.02 19.16
C SER A 882 22.40 -15.22 19.60
N ARG A 883 21.64 -15.06 20.69
CA ARG A 883 20.71 -16.09 21.21
C ARG A 883 19.77 -16.62 20.13
N ARG A 884 19.29 -15.76 19.22
CA ARG A 884 18.39 -16.14 18.12
C ARG A 884 19.07 -17.00 17.05
N PHE A 885 20.35 -16.74 16.73
CA PHE A 885 21.09 -17.55 15.76
C PHE A 885 21.55 -18.89 16.35
N LEU A 886 22.14 -18.88 17.55
CA LEU A 886 22.60 -20.09 18.23
C LEU A 886 21.50 -21.15 18.39
N LEU A 887 20.27 -20.72 18.71
CA LEU A 887 19.10 -21.60 18.83
C LEU A 887 18.66 -22.27 17.51
N ILE A 888 19.09 -21.80 16.33
CA ILE A 888 18.81 -22.46 15.04
C ILE A 888 19.99 -23.22 14.44
N VAL A 889 21.19 -23.17 15.03
CA VAL A 889 22.40 -23.86 14.50
C VAL A 889 22.19 -25.37 14.32
N LEU A 890 21.51 -26.04 15.26
CA LEU A 890 21.18 -27.47 15.14
C LEU A 890 20.11 -27.75 14.08
N PHE A 891 19.20 -26.81 13.85
CA PHE A 891 18.12 -26.93 12.86
C PHE A 891 18.60 -26.72 11.43
N ILE A 892 19.53 -25.77 11.25
CA ILE A 892 20.37 -25.67 10.05
C ILE A 892 21.14 -26.99 9.85
N GLY A 893 21.78 -27.50 10.91
CA GLY A 893 22.59 -28.71 10.87
C GLY A 893 21.85 -29.96 10.39
N GLN A 894 20.76 -30.34 11.04
CA GLN A 894 19.99 -31.55 10.67
C GLN A 894 19.42 -31.49 9.24
N ALA A 895 19.22 -30.29 8.68
CA ALA A 895 18.72 -30.14 7.33
C ALA A 895 19.81 -30.54 6.31
N VAL A 896 20.99 -29.91 6.40
CA VAL A 896 22.06 -30.10 5.42
C VAL A 896 22.93 -31.32 5.69
N PHE A 897 23.02 -31.77 6.95
CA PHE A 897 23.69 -33.03 7.29
C PHE A 897 22.99 -34.21 6.59
N GLY A 898 21.66 -34.15 6.41
CA GLY A 898 20.90 -35.15 5.66
C GLY A 898 21.35 -35.33 4.19
N GLU A 899 22.00 -34.34 3.56
CA GLU A 899 22.35 -34.37 2.13
C GLU A 899 23.29 -35.53 1.78
N ALA A 900 24.43 -35.63 2.47
CA ALA A 900 25.37 -36.73 2.25
C ALA A 900 24.75 -38.08 2.60
N VAL A 901 23.86 -38.12 3.60
CA VAL A 901 23.19 -39.35 4.07
C VAL A 901 22.25 -39.92 3.00
N PHE A 902 21.37 -39.12 2.39
CA PHE A 902 20.46 -39.68 1.36
C PHE A 902 21.17 -39.94 0.02
N PHE A 903 22.22 -39.19 -0.34
CA PHE A 903 23.05 -39.53 -1.50
C PHE A 903 23.94 -40.77 -1.28
N THR A 904 24.42 -41.01 -0.05
CA THR A 904 25.18 -42.22 0.29
C THR A 904 24.25 -43.43 0.43
N TYR A 905 23.05 -43.28 0.99
CA TYR A 905 21.98 -44.28 0.94
C TYR A 905 21.65 -44.69 -0.51
N LEU A 906 21.51 -43.71 -1.41
CA LEU A 906 21.30 -43.98 -2.84
C LEU A 906 22.50 -44.72 -3.45
N ALA A 907 23.74 -44.31 -3.12
CA ALA A 907 24.97 -44.94 -3.60
C ALA A 907 25.15 -46.40 -3.15
N MET A 908 24.79 -46.70 -1.90
CA MET A 908 25.04 -47.99 -1.25
C MET A 908 24.04 -49.09 -1.64
N TRP A 909 22.77 -48.74 -1.86
CA TRP A 909 21.68 -49.72 -1.90
C TRP A 909 21.01 -49.91 -3.27
N PHE A 910 21.49 -49.25 -4.36
CA PHE A 910 20.81 -49.24 -5.66
C PHE A 910 21.71 -49.42 -6.90
N SER A 911 21.17 -50.05 -7.96
CA SER A 911 21.82 -50.20 -9.28
C SER A 911 22.10 -48.85 -9.96
N VAL A 912 23.04 -48.80 -10.92
CA VAL A 912 23.42 -47.53 -11.59
C VAL A 912 22.20 -46.83 -12.22
N ARG A 913 21.32 -47.59 -12.88
CA ARG A 913 20.10 -47.06 -13.50
C ARG A 913 19.03 -46.65 -12.49
N ALA A 914 18.90 -47.37 -11.37
CA ALA A 914 18.04 -46.97 -10.25
C ALA A 914 18.53 -45.66 -9.60
N ARG A 915 19.85 -45.44 -9.48
CA ARG A 915 20.42 -44.17 -9.02
C ARG A 915 20.15 -43.01 -9.99
N ALA A 916 20.28 -43.25 -11.29
CA ALA A 916 19.96 -42.26 -12.33
C ALA A 916 18.47 -41.85 -12.30
N LEU A 917 17.57 -42.84 -12.20
CA LEU A 917 16.13 -42.61 -12.02
C LEU A 917 15.84 -41.85 -10.72
N GLY A 918 16.54 -42.19 -9.63
CA GLY A 918 16.46 -41.49 -8.33
C GLY A 918 16.77 -40.01 -8.48
N SER A 919 17.96 -39.70 -9.01
CA SER A 919 18.40 -38.33 -9.29
C SER A 919 17.35 -37.53 -10.08
N PHE A 920 16.85 -38.10 -11.18
CA PHE A 920 15.87 -37.46 -12.07
C PHE A 920 14.52 -37.20 -11.36
N VAL A 921 13.93 -38.24 -10.76
CA VAL A 921 12.59 -38.18 -10.16
C VAL A 921 12.57 -37.30 -8.90
N SER A 922 13.57 -37.41 -8.02
CA SER A 922 13.61 -36.58 -6.81
C SER A 922 13.90 -35.11 -7.13
N GLY A 923 14.67 -34.83 -8.19
CA GLY A 923 14.88 -33.47 -8.70
C GLY A 923 13.56 -32.81 -9.13
N ILE A 924 12.74 -33.50 -9.95
CA ILE A 924 11.44 -32.99 -10.41
C ILE A 924 10.48 -32.75 -9.23
N ILE A 925 10.35 -33.74 -8.34
CA ILE A 925 9.45 -33.64 -7.18
C ILE A 925 9.85 -32.47 -6.27
N ALA A 926 11.14 -32.30 -6.02
CA ALA A 926 11.61 -31.25 -5.13
C ALA A 926 11.55 -29.84 -5.76
N VAL A 927 11.65 -29.70 -7.09
CA VAL A 927 11.29 -28.47 -7.81
C VAL A 927 9.83 -28.10 -7.56
N ILE A 928 8.91 -29.05 -7.77
CA ILE A 928 7.46 -28.82 -7.61
C ILE A 928 7.15 -28.42 -6.17
N SER A 929 7.59 -29.19 -5.18
CA SER A 929 7.31 -28.93 -3.77
C SER A 929 8.01 -27.69 -3.22
N GLY A 930 9.21 -27.35 -3.70
CA GLY A 930 9.90 -26.11 -3.36
C GLY A 930 9.11 -24.88 -3.83
N ASN A 931 8.62 -24.89 -5.07
CA ASN A 931 7.75 -23.82 -5.58
C ASN A 931 6.40 -23.75 -4.85
N LEU A 932 5.79 -24.88 -4.48
CA LEU A 932 4.57 -24.90 -3.66
C LEU A 932 4.79 -24.31 -2.25
N LEU A 933 5.94 -24.59 -1.61
CA LEU A 933 6.28 -23.99 -0.32
C LEU A 933 6.57 -22.49 -0.46
N GLY A 934 7.27 -22.05 -1.50
CA GLY A 934 7.47 -20.63 -1.82
C GLY A 934 6.14 -19.89 -2.01
N LEU A 935 5.22 -20.48 -2.80
CA LEU A 935 3.86 -19.95 -3.00
C LEU A 935 3.03 -19.91 -1.71
N TRP A 936 3.24 -20.82 -0.74
CA TRP A 936 2.60 -20.76 0.58
C TRP A 936 3.20 -19.64 1.45
N LEU A 937 4.54 -19.54 1.48
CA LEU A 937 5.25 -18.54 2.28
C LEU A 937 5.03 -17.10 1.77
N ASP A 938 4.71 -16.89 0.50
CA ASP A 938 4.33 -15.57 -0.04
C ASP A 938 2.85 -15.21 0.17
N ARG A 939 1.98 -16.09 0.71
CA ARG A 939 0.56 -15.74 0.95
C ARG A 939 0.45 -14.69 2.06
N THR A 940 0.25 -13.44 1.70
CA THR A 940 0.04 -12.32 2.64
C THR A 940 -1.41 -12.13 3.10
N GLN A 941 -2.37 -12.85 2.52
CA GLN A 941 -3.71 -13.01 3.08
C GLN A 941 -3.71 -13.84 4.39
N ILE A 942 -2.62 -14.57 4.67
CA ILE A 942 -2.46 -15.43 5.85
C ILE A 942 -1.41 -14.79 6.77
N SER A 943 -1.70 -14.67 8.07
CA SER A 943 -0.79 -14.02 9.01
C SER A 943 0.58 -14.70 9.06
N LEU A 944 1.66 -13.91 9.19
CA LEU A 944 3.04 -14.41 9.28
C LEU A 944 3.18 -15.56 10.30
N LYS A 945 2.57 -15.37 11.48
CA LYS A 945 2.46 -16.33 12.58
C LYS A 945 1.89 -17.68 12.12
N THR A 946 0.82 -17.67 11.32
CA THR A 946 0.17 -18.89 10.82
C THR A 946 1.02 -19.59 9.76
N ARG A 947 1.50 -18.88 8.72
CA ARG A 947 2.29 -19.48 7.62
C ARG A 947 3.61 -20.05 8.11
N ALA A 948 4.35 -19.32 8.95
CA ALA A 948 5.65 -19.76 9.48
C ALA A 948 5.52 -21.00 10.38
N ARG A 949 4.59 -20.98 11.34
CA ARG A 949 4.39 -22.12 12.27
C ARG A 949 3.81 -23.34 11.55
N GLY A 950 2.88 -23.15 10.62
CA GLY A 950 2.31 -24.22 9.80
C GLY A 950 3.35 -24.89 8.91
N ALA A 951 4.22 -24.10 8.27
CA ALA A 951 5.34 -24.63 7.49
C ALA A 951 6.32 -25.42 8.38
N PHE A 952 6.75 -24.86 9.52
CA PHE A 952 7.64 -25.54 10.47
C PHE A 952 7.11 -26.92 10.88
N TRP A 953 5.89 -26.99 11.43
CA TRP A 953 5.32 -28.25 11.89
C TRP A 953 5.09 -29.25 10.74
N THR A 954 4.66 -28.79 9.57
CA THR A 954 4.54 -29.66 8.38
C THR A 954 5.89 -30.26 7.99
N VAL A 955 6.95 -29.45 7.91
CA VAL A 955 8.29 -29.92 7.53
C VAL A 955 8.83 -30.91 8.57
N VAL A 956 8.83 -30.58 9.87
CA VAL A 956 9.44 -31.46 10.88
C VAL A 956 8.66 -32.76 11.06
N THR A 957 7.32 -32.75 11.02
CA THR A 957 6.50 -33.96 11.15
C THR A 957 6.72 -34.91 9.97
N LEU A 958 6.78 -34.40 8.74
CA LEU A 958 7.07 -35.21 7.56
C LEU A 958 8.51 -35.77 7.61
N GLN A 959 9.50 -34.94 7.94
CA GLN A 959 10.89 -35.40 8.12
C GLN A 959 10.99 -36.50 9.18
N GLY A 960 10.30 -36.38 10.32
CA GLY A 960 10.27 -37.41 11.36
C GLY A 960 9.74 -38.75 10.85
N ALA A 961 8.61 -38.75 10.13
CA ALA A 961 8.05 -39.96 9.54
C ALA A 961 9.01 -40.61 8.53
N TRP A 962 9.69 -39.81 7.70
CA TRP A 962 10.66 -40.30 6.73
C TRP A 962 11.97 -40.81 7.37
N TRP A 963 12.45 -40.17 8.44
CA TRP A 963 13.60 -40.66 9.19
C TRP A 963 13.31 -41.96 9.97
N ILE A 964 12.09 -42.13 10.51
CA ILE A 964 11.65 -43.40 11.09
C ILE A 964 11.65 -44.51 10.03
N TRP A 965 11.06 -44.26 8.86
CA TRP A 965 11.04 -45.22 7.75
C TRP A 965 12.46 -45.57 7.26
N ALA A 966 13.31 -44.56 7.07
CA ALA A 966 14.71 -44.76 6.68
C ALA A 966 15.48 -45.59 7.72
N THR A 967 15.29 -45.29 9.02
CA THR A 967 15.90 -46.04 10.15
C THR A 967 15.51 -47.51 10.11
N VAL A 968 14.22 -47.83 9.94
CA VAL A 968 13.74 -49.21 9.82
C VAL A 968 14.34 -49.93 8.61
N LEU A 969 14.45 -49.24 7.46
CA LEU A 969 15.05 -49.81 6.25
C LEU A 969 16.55 -50.07 6.41
N VAL A 970 17.35 -49.09 6.82
CA VAL A 970 18.81 -49.29 6.92
C VAL A 970 19.20 -50.30 8.01
N THR A 971 18.42 -50.40 9.09
CA THR A 971 18.59 -51.45 10.11
C THR A 971 18.47 -52.84 9.49
N ARG A 972 17.49 -53.04 8.59
CA ARG A 972 17.31 -54.29 7.83
C ARG A 972 18.37 -54.47 6.75
N PHE A 973 18.74 -53.41 6.03
CA PHE A 973 19.71 -53.47 4.93
C PHE A 973 21.12 -53.79 5.45
N ARG A 974 21.47 -53.34 6.65
CA ARG A 974 22.73 -53.71 7.32
C ARG A 974 22.88 -55.22 7.51
N GLN A 975 21.78 -55.94 7.73
CA GLN A 975 21.75 -57.40 7.87
C GLN A 975 21.66 -58.11 6.50
N THR A 976 20.79 -57.62 5.61
CA THR A 976 20.45 -58.31 4.35
C THR A 976 21.31 -57.92 3.15
N LYS A 977 22.13 -56.87 3.27
CA LYS A 977 23.03 -56.32 2.24
C LYS A 977 22.42 -56.27 0.81
N PRO A 978 21.22 -55.69 0.63
CA PRO A 978 20.53 -55.72 -0.65
C PRO A 978 21.18 -54.79 -1.69
N THR A 979 20.89 -55.02 -2.96
CA THR A 979 21.07 -54.03 -4.03
C THR A 979 19.79 -54.01 -4.86
N TYR A 980 19.05 -52.91 -4.79
CA TYR A 980 17.76 -52.77 -5.45
C TYR A 980 17.92 -52.20 -6.87
N ASP A 981 17.44 -52.94 -7.85
CA ASP A 981 17.14 -52.44 -9.19
C ASP A 981 15.63 -52.17 -9.31
N TRP A 982 15.18 -51.44 -10.33
CA TRP A 982 13.75 -51.13 -10.49
C TRP A 982 12.86 -52.38 -10.72
N ALA A 983 13.46 -53.50 -11.13
CA ALA A 983 12.77 -54.79 -11.26
C ALA A 983 12.76 -55.63 -9.96
N THR A 984 13.46 -55.21 -8.90
CA THR A 984 13.62 -55.99 -7.67
C THR A 984 12.39 -55.86 -6.75
N PRO A 985 11.81 -56.97 -6.24
CA PRO A 985 10.75 -56.91 -5.24
C PRO A 985 11.15 -56.07 -4.01
N GLY A 986 10.29 -55.12 -3.63
CA GLY A 986 10.57 -54.16 -2.55
C GLY A 986 11.31 -52.89 -2.97
N PHE A 987 11.77 -52.75 -4.23
CA PHE A 987 12.39 -51.54 -4.76
C PHE A 987 11.58 -50.27 -4.45
N SER A 988 10.26 -50.29 -4.66
CA SER A 988 9.39 -49.13 -4.45
C SER A 988 9.43 -48.62 -3.01
N ALA A 989 9.50 -49.51 -2.01
CA ALA A 989 9.56 -49.13 -0.60
C ALA A 989 10.93 -48.53 -0.21
N ALA A 990 12.03 -49.02 -0.81
CA ALA A 990 13.36 -48.47 -0.61
C ALA A 990 13.52 -47.12 -1.34
N PHE A 991 13.08 -47.05 -2.59
CA PHE A 991 13.23 -45.90 -3.48
C PHE A 991 12.38 -44.70 -3.03
N ALA A 992 11.16 -44.96 -2.56
CA ALA A 992 10.27 -43.90 -2.07
C ALA A 992 10.87 -43.13 -0.90
N VAL A 993 11.54 -43.80 0.06
CA VAL A 993 12.14 -43.08 1.20
C VAL A 993 13.26 -42.15 0.76
N PHE A 994 14.09 -42.53 -0.23
CA PHE A 994 15.10 -41.64 -0.81
C PHE A 994 14.48 -40.39 -1.44
N VAL A 995 13.41 -40.56 -2.22
CA VAL A 995 12.68 -39.45 -2.85
C VAL A 995 12.11 -38.52 -1.79
N PHE A 996 11.52 -39.06 -0.73
CA PHE A 996 10.95 -38.31 0.38
C PHE A 996 12.01 -37.61 1.26
N LEU A 997 13.17 -38.22 1.51
CA LEU A 997 14.28 -37.55 2.19
C LEU A 997 14.84 -36.38 1.36
N THR A 998 14.99 -36.56 0.05
CA THR A 998 15.39 -35.48 -0.88
C THR A 998 14.38 -34.32 -0.87
N LEU A 999 13.08 -34.64 -0.87
CA LEU A 999 11.99 -33.67 -0.73
C LEU A 999 12.07 -32.92 0.62
N GLY A 1000 12.25 -33.65 1.73
CA GLY A 1000 12.37 -33.08 3.07
C GLY A 1000 13.56 -32.14 3.22
N PHE A 1001 14.68 -32.45 2.57
CA PHE A 1001 15.83 -31.56 2.46
C PHE A 1001 15.46 -30.27 1.73
N GLN A 1002 14.90 -30.31 0.52
CA GLN A 1002 14.60 -29.07 -0.22
C GLN A 1002 13.51 -28.21 0.46
N LEU A 1003 12.52 -28.83 1.11
CA LEU A 1003 11.53 -28.11 1.92
C LEU A 1003 12.15 -27.40 3.12
N ASN A 1004 13.01 -28.09 3.89
CA ASN A 1004 13.68 -27.49 5.05
C ASN A 1004 14.70 -26.43 4.61
N TYR A 1005 15.50 -26.72 3.57
CA TYR A 1005 16.48 -25.79 2.98
C TYR A 1005 15.83 -24.47 2.54
N LEU A 1006 14.73 -24.51 1.78
CA LEU A 1006 14.01 -23.29 1.38
C LEU A 1006 13.43 -22.56 2.61
N PHE A 1007 12.98 -23.30 3.62
CA PHE A 1007 12.46 -22.74 4.86
C PHE A 1007 13.55 -22.06 5.72
N LEU A 1008 14.82 -22.51 5.67
CA LEU A 1008 15.93 -21.87 6.37
C LEU A 1008 16.22 -20.46 5.82
N TYR A 1009 16.18 -20.25 4.50
CA TYR A 1009 16.29 -18.91 3.91
C TYR A 1009 15.16 -17.98 4.40
N PHE A 1010 13.95 -18.51 4.52
CA PHE A 1010 12.81 -17.78 5.10
C PHE A 1010 13.04 -17.46 6.59
N VAL A 1011 13.53 -18.41 7.40
CA VAL A 1011 13.87 -18.17 8.81
C VAL A 1011 14.92 -17.08 8.96
N ILE A 1012 15.99 -17.13 8.14
CA ILE A 1012 17.07 -16.14 8.15
C ILE A 1012 16.59 -14.74 7.75
N HIS A 1013 15.72 -14.63 6.73
CA HIS A 1013 15.11 -13.34 6.40
C HIS A 1013 14.28 -12.75 7.55
N ASN A 1014 13.61 -13.59 8.35
CA ASN A 1014 12.85 -13.16 9.53
C ASN A 1014 13.71 -12.84 10.76
N LEU A 1015 15.03 -13.09 10.72
CA LEU A 1015 15.98 -12.74 11.78
C LEU A 1015 16.77 -11.45 11.51
N ALA A 1016 16.84 -10.99 10.26
CA ALA A 1016 17.58 -9.81 9.86
C ALA A 1016 16.79 -8.51 10.13
N GLU A 1017 17.34 -7.63 10.98
CA GLU A 1017 16.78 -6.30 11.27
C GLU A 1017 17.43 -5.20 10.39
N SER A 1018 18.15 -5.55 9.30
CA SER A 1018 18.53 -4.64 8.20
C SER A 1018 19.01 -5.35 6.92
N GLU A 1019 19.12 -4.63 5.79
CA GLU A 1019 19.71 -5.16 4.54
C GLU A 1019 21.20 -5.54 4.70
N ALA A 1020 21.94 -4.85 5.56
CA ALA A 1020 23.32 -5.23 5.93
C ALA A 1020 23.34 -6.53 6.77
N GLU A 1021 22.39 -6.69 7.70
CA GLU A 1021 22.25 -7.96 8.44
C GLU A 1021 21.82 -9.12 7.53
N VAL A 1022 21.06 -8.90 6.46
CA VAL A 1022 20.76 -9.95 5.47
C VAL A 1022 22.05 -10.53 4.88
N ILE A 1023 23.03 -9.70 4.51
CA ILE A 1023 24.34 -10.17 4.00
C ILE A 1023 25.06 -11.01 5.07
N ARG A 1024 25.10 -10.53 6.31
CA ARG A 1024 25.80 -11.20 7.42
C ARG A 1024 25.13 -12.52 7.80
N TYR A 1025 23.82 -12.55 8.00
CA TYR A 1025 23.09 -13.79 8.29
C TYR A 1025 23.10 -14.77 7.10
N ALA A 1026 23.17 -14.31 5.85
CA ALA A 1026 23.38 -15.18 4.69
C ALA A 1026 24.78 -15.84 4.72
N ALA A 1027 25.83 -15.09 5.05
CA ALA A 1027 27.17 -15.62 5.25
C ALA A 1027 27.23 -16.61 6.43
N LEU A 1028 26.56 -16.30 7.54
CA LEU A 1028 26.44 -17.19 8.71
C LEU A 1028 25.64 -18.46 8.41
N LEU A 1029 24.55 -18.37 7.66
CA LEU A 1029 23.78 -19.53 7.19
C LEU A 1029 24.69 -20.44 6.37
N ARG A 1030 25.25 -19.93 5.25
CA ARG A 1030 26.09 -20.75 4.35
C ARG A 1030 27.36 -21.28 5.03
N GLY A 1031 27.95 -20.52 5.95
CA GLY A 1031 29.09 -20.98 6.76
C GLY A 1031 28.70 -22.09 7.74
N THR A 1032 27.57 -21.95 8.45
CA THR A 1032 27.05 -22.97 9.38
C THR A 1032 26.63 -24.23 8.62
N GLU A 1033 25.95 -24.09 7.49
CA GLU A 1033 25.59 -25.20 6.61
C GLU A 1033 26.84 -25.93 6.11
N SER A 1034 27.86 -25.20 5.67
CA SER A 1034 29.15 -25.78 5.27
C SER A 1034 29.81 -26.56 6.40
N ALA A 1035 29.77 -26.09 7.65
CA ALA A 1035 30.34 -26.83 8.78
C ALA A 1035 29.63 -28.18 9.02
N TRP A 1036 28.30 -28.21 8.91
CA TRP A 1036 27.52 -29.45 9.04
C TRP A 1036 27.62 -30.37 7.82
N GLN A 1037 27.74 -29.84 6.60
CA GLN A 1037 28.02 -30.63 5.39
C GLN A 1037 29.44 -31.22 5.45
N ALA A 1038 30.44 -30.47 5.91
CA ALA A 1038 31.80 -30.98 6.11
C ALA A 1038 31.83 -32.15 7.10
N LEU A 1039 31.12 -32.03 8.24
CA LEU A 1039 30.97 -33.12 9.20
C LEU A 1039 30.23 -34.31 8.59
N SER A 1040 29.15 -34.08 7.85
CA SER A 1040 28.34 -35.15 7.25
C SER A 1040 29.10 -35.94 6.18
N TYR A 1041 29.62 -35.28 5.15
CA TYR A 1041 30.44 -35.96 4.13
C TYR A 1041 31.72 -36.56 4.75
N GLY A 1042 32.28 -35.95 5.80
CA GLY A 1042 33.39 -36.53 6.56
C GLY A 1042 33.02 -37.87 7.22
N LEU A 1043 31.90 -37.92 7.95
CA LEU A 1043 31.41 -39.14 8.60
C LEU A 1043 30.94 -40.19 7.59
N GLU A 1044 30.21 -39.80 6.55
CA GLU A 1044 29.76 -40.68 5.46
C GLU A 1044 30.91 -41.20 4.57
N SER A 1045 32.18 -40.85 4.85
CA SER A 1045 33.35 -41.56 4.31
C SER A 1045 33.67 -42.86 5.06
N LEU A 1046 33.11 -43.04 6.26
CA LEU A 1046 33.28 -44.21 7.14
C LEU A 1046 32.17 -45.23 6.89
N THR A 1047 32.52 -46.50 6.70
CA THR A 1047 31.58 -47.58 6.32
C THR A 1047 30.38 -47.71 7.28
N VAL A 1048 30.58 -47.57 8.59
CA VAL A 1048 29.49 -47.70 9.58
C VAL A 1048 28.46 -46.56 9.47
N PHE A 1049 28.92 -45.36 9.11
CA PHE A 1049 28.05 -44.21 8.89
C PHE A 1049 27.26 -44.35 7.59
N ALA A 1050 27.97 -44.62 6.48
CA ALA A 1050 27.40 -44.88 5.16
C ALA A 1050 26.38 -46.05 5.12
N GLU A 1051 26.50 -47.04 6.01
CA GLU A 1051 25.51 -48.12 6.13
C GLU A 1051 24.28 -47.76 6.99
N VAL A 1052 24.48 -47.11 8.15
CA VAL A 1052 23.41 -46.83 9.12
C VAL A 1052 23.62 -45.56 9.96
N GLY A 1053 24.87 -45.25 10.32
CA GLY A 1053 25.17 -44.22 11.32
C GLY A 1053 24.72 -42.82 10.90
N GLY A 1054 24.80 -42.46 9.61
CA GLY A 1054 24.32 -41.17 9.11
C GLY A 1054 22.81 -40.99 9.32
N VAL A 1055 22.02 -42.03 9.05
CA VAL A 1055 20.55 -42.03 9.24
C VAL A 1055 20.21 -41.92 10.72
N TYR A 1056 20.85 -42.71 11.59
CA TYR A 1056 20.61 -42.67 13.03
C TYR A 1056 21.01 -41.32 13.64
N MET A 1057 22.19 -40.81 13.26
CA MET A 1057 22.69 -39.51 13.74
C MET A 1057 21.79 -38.37 13.28
N ASN A 1058 21.38 -38.33 12.01
CA ASN A 1058 20.53 -37.23 11.54
C ASN A 1058 19.10 -37.31 12.10
N PHE A 1059 18.57 -38.49 12.37
CA PHE A 1059 17.30 -38.64 13.09
C PHE A 1059 17.39 -38.12 14.54
N GLY A 1060 18.51 -38.39 15.22
CA GLY A 1060 18.80 -37.80 16.54
C GLY A 1060 18.94 -36.28 16.49
N LEU A 1061 19.70 -35.74 15.54
CA LEU A 1061 19.86 -34.30 15.33
C LEU A 1061 18.52 -33.60 15.01
N TRP A 1062 17.69 -34.22 14.17
CA TRP A 1062 16.32 -33.76 13.88
C TRP A 1062 15.50 -33.60 15.18
N GLY A 1063 15.50 -34.62 16.05
CA GLY A 1063 14.75 -34.59 17.30
C GLY A 1063 15.22 -33.49 18.26
N ILE A 1064 16.54 -33.37 18.44
CA ILE A 1064 17.14 -32.36 19.34
C ILE A 1064 16.94 -30.94 18.80
N ALA A 1065 16.95 -30.74 17.48
CA ALA A 1065 16.84 -29.42 16.85
C ALA A 1065 15.44 -28.78 16.94
N ILE A 1066 14.37 -29.57 17.11
CA ILE A 1066 12.98 -29.06 17.08
C ILE A 1066 12.71 -28.02 18.17
N LEU A 1067 13.11 -28.30 19.42
CA LEU A 1067 12.80 -27.40 20.55
C LEU A 1067 13.57 -26.06 20.45
N PRO A 1068 14.90 -26.02 20.24
CA PRO A 1068 15.63 -24.77 20.02
C PRO A 1068 15.08 -23.95 18.83
N ALA A 1069 14.76 -24.60 17.71
CA ALA A 1069 14.16 -23.91 16.56
C ALA A 1069 12.78 -23.32 16.90
N TRP A 1070 11.92 -24.09 17.58
CA TRP A 1070 10.60 -23.62 17.99
C TRP A 1070 10.67 -22.43 18.96
N LEU A 1071 11.67 -22.39 19.84
CA LEU A 1071 11.91 -21.23 20.72
C LEU A 1071 12.22 -19.93 19.96
N VAL A 1072 12.69 -20.00 18.71
CA VAL A 1072 12.86 -18.83 17.83
C VAL A 1072 11.61 -18.59 16.98
N LEU A 1073 11.14 -19.62 16.28
CA LEU A 1073 10.04 -19.50 15.31
C LEU A 1073 8.68 -19.19 15.97
N ARG A 1074 8.50 -19.48 17.27
CA ARG A 1074 7.29 -19.10 18.00
C ARG A 1074 7.07 -17.58 18.02
N HIS A 1075 8.13 -16.77 17.98
CA HIS A 1075 8.03 -15.31 18.03
C HIS A 1075 7.76 -14.65 16.66
N PHE A 1076 7.87 -15.38 15.56
CA PHE A 1076 7.57 -14.84 14.23
C PHE A 1076 6.09 -14.44 14.11
N GLY A 1077 5.84 -13.17 13.77
CA GLY A 1077 4.49 -12.60 13.70
C GLY A 1077 3.80 -12.42 15.07
N ALA A 1078 4.55 -12.45 16.18
CA ALA A 1078 4.07 -11.95 17.47
C ALA A 1078 4.24 -10.42 17.55
N VAL A 1079 3.28 -9.72 18.16
CA VAL A 1079 3.47 -8.33 18.56
C VAL A 1079 4.36 -8.35 19.81
N LYS A 1080 5.52 -7.68 19.78
CA LYS A 1080 6.39 -7.55 20.97
C LYS A 1080 5.67 -6.77 22.07
N THR A 1081 5.12 -7.47 23.06
CA THR A 1081 4.80 -6.92 24.38
C THR A 1081 6.11 -6.72 25.14
N ALA A 1082 6.38 -5.50 25.63
CA ALA A 1082 7.66 -5.10 26.22
C ALA A 1082 7.83 -5.61 27.67
N VAL A 1083 7.87 -6.93 27.86
CA VAL A 1083 7.87 -7.58 29.20
C VAL A 1083 8.90 -8.73 29.32
N GLU A 1084 9.29 -9.40 28.23
CA GLU A 1084 10.06 -10.67 28.31
C GLU A 1084 11.60 -10.57 28.23
N ASP A 1085 12.20 -9.36 28.20
CA ASP A 1085 13.67 -9.18 28.09
C ASP A 1085 14.30 -8.42 29.31
N THR A 1086 13.58 -8.30 30.43
CA THR A 1086 14.24 -8.10 31.75
C THR A 1086 14.59 -9.46 32.33
N GLY A 1087 15.88 -9.79 32.39
CA GLY A 1087 16.34 -11.06 32.95
C GLY A 1087 16.03 -11.17 34.44
N VAL A 1088 15.15 -12.10 34.79
CA VAL A 1088 14.97 -12.65 36.14
C VAL A 1088 15.05 -14.17 36.01
N GLU A 1089 15.78 -14.81 36.90
CA GLU A 1089 15.98 -16.25 36.93
C GLU A 1089 14.74 -16.96 37.49
N ASP A 1090 14.39 -18.12 36.94
CA ASP A 1090 13.80 -19.24 37.69
C ASP A 1090 13.78 -20.51 36.81
N ALA A 1091 14.24 -21.64 37.39
CA ALA A 1091 14.34 -23.00 36.84
C ALA A 1091 15.27 -23.21 35.61
#